data_AF-A0A851TG55-F1
#
_entry.id   AF-A0A851TG55-F1
#
_cell.length_a   1.000
_cell.length_b   1.000
_cell.length_c   1.000
_cell.angle_alpha   90.00
_cell.angle_beta   90.00
_cell.angle_gamma   90.00
#
_symmetry.space_group_name_H-M   'P 1'
#
loop_
_entity.id
_entity.type
_entity.pdbx_description
1 polymer ?
#
loop_
_entity_poly.entity_id
_entity_poly.type
_entity_poly.pdbx_seq_one_letter_code
_entity_poly.pdbx_strand_id
1 'polypeptide(L)'
;FFGVISSSPVPRKLFGEIRSPNYPRPYPNNNISNWDILVPKGYMVKLTFRYFDLEPSESCFYDYVKITADKKNLGRYCGQVGSTTGNHPGIKEFVSKGNRMHLAFHSDFSNEDHGTVIPYKGFLAYYQAVDLDECAPSNAAEEDERPRCQHFCHNYVSGYFCSCRPGYQLQSDKHSCKVECSSELFTELSGYLSSPEYPQPYPEDLQCNYSIRLEKGLSIILKFLEPFEIDEHQQVRCPYDQLKIQVKGKKIGEFCGRASPGIIETRSNEVDILFLTDESGFSRGWKIHYTSEKIRCPQPVPQDQFTIIRDLQPMYQFQDYFIVSCKTGYNLMKDNQKLLSFTAVCQADGTWHQSMPYCEIVNCGNPTELTNGAFDYVNKSASNIYQSVITYKCNEPYYHIVTRKGGDRFTCSPEGTWVDQDGQVKTPVCLPVCGKPVNPVTEFQRILGGRSAKHGNFPWQALTRIHGRAGGALLGDRWILTAAHIFLPKGEGESTKSLDEVAEEVEVFLGHTAVDELRKLGNHPVRRIFIHPDYSPKDDYNFNGDIALMELKHPVTLGPNILPVCLPDATNTTFYMDGHVGYVSGFGVEKNFLASHLKYVSLPAVAREKCQRWLDSLNGETPMVFSENMFCAGSLLDKKDTCQGDSGSVYTVFDTASGRWTATGIVSWGIGCAQGYGFYTKVLNYVDWIKDIMRED
;
A
#
# COMPACT_ATOMS: atom_id res chain seq x y z
N PHE A 1 -35.49 71.63 -33.75
CA PHE A 1 -36.05 71.00 -34.96
C PHE A 1 -36.39 69.55 -34.65
N PHE A 2 -37.54 69.11 -35.16
CA PHE A 2 -38.13 67.76 -35.26
C PHE A 2 -39.45 67.64 -34.53
N GLY A 3 -40.51 67.81 -35.33
CA GLY A 3 -41.90 67.83 -34.94
C GLY A 3 -42.45 66.44 -34.66
N VAL A 4 -43.35 66.37 -33.69
CA VAL A 4 -44.18 65.20 -33.44
C VAL A 4 -45.49 65.38 -34.21
N ILE A 5 -45.62 64.65 -35.31
CA ILE A 5 -46.88 64.47 -36.02
C ILE A 5 -47.71 63.50 -35.16
N SER A 6 -48.70 64.04 -34.45
CA SER A 6 -49.77 63.23 -33.86
C SER A 6 -50.84 63.02 -34.94
N SER A 7 -50.84 61.85 -35.58
CA SER A 7 -51.95 61.41 -36.42
C SER A 7 -52.94 60.64 -35.55
N SER A 8 -54.00 61.30 -35.11
CA SER A 8 -55.16 60.60 -34.54
C SER A 8 -55.77 59.69 -35.62
N PRO A 9 -56.04 58.39 -35.35
CA PRO A 9 -56.64 57.50 -36.33
C PRO A 9 -58.09 57.95 -36.63
N VAL A 10 -58.38 58.26 -37.89
CA VAL A 10 -59.76 58.46 -38.35
C VAL A 10 -60.54 57.15 -38.11
N PRO A 11 -61.72 57.17 -37.46
CA PRO A 11 -62.50 55.95 -37.23
C PRO A 11 -62.88 55.33 -38.57
N ARG A 12 -62.31 54.16 -38.90
CA ARG A 12 -62.76 53.35 -40.03
C ARG A 12 -64.07 52.68 -39.62
N LYS A 13 -65.17 53.07 -40.26
CA LYS A 13 -66.50 52.56 -39.92
C LYS A 13 -66.62 51.08 -40.29
N LEU A 14 -67.11 50.26 -39.36
CA LEU A 14 -67.40 48.83 -39.58
C LEU A 14 -68.63 48.61 -40.45
N PHE A 15 -69.46 49.63 -40.63
CA PHE A 15 -70.60 49.60 -41.54
C PHE A 15 -70.89 51.02 -42.02
N GLY A 16 -71.58 51.13 -43.15
CA GLY A 16 -72.01 52.43 -43.63
C GLY A 16 -72.94 52.34 -44.83
N GLU A 17 -73.50 53.49 -45.15
CA GLU A 17 -74.40 53.66 -46.28
C GLU A 17 -73.72 54.49 -47.36
N ILE A 18 -73.94 54.10 -48.62
CA ILE A 18 -73.47 54.83 -49.80
C ILE A 18 -74.70 55.16 -50.64
N ARG A 19 -74.80 56.43 -51.02
CA ARG A 19 -75.94 56.98 -51.75
C ARG A 19 -75.44 57.66 -53.01
N SER A 20 -76.15 57.48 -54.11
CA SER A 20 -75.95 58.33 -55.29
C SER A 20 -76.23 59.80 -54.93
N PRO A 21 -75.65 60.77 -55.63
CA PRO A 21 -75.94 62.18 -55.40
C PRO A 21 -77.43 62.46 -55.49
N ASN A 22 -77.92 63.34 -54.62
CA ASN A 22 -79.32 63.74 -54.47
C ASN A 22 -80.32 62.66 -54.00
N TYR A 23 -79.93 61.38 -53.88
CA TYR A 23 -80.83 60.32 -53.43
C TYR A 23 -81.55 60.71 -52.11
N PRO A 24 -82.90 60.66 -52.05
CA PRO A 24 -83.82 59.92 -52.93
C PRO A 24 -84.39 60.70 -54.12
N ARG A 25 -83.88 61.90 -54.43
CA ARG A 25 -84.19 62.66 -55.65
C ARG A 25 -83.33 62.19 -56.83
N PRO A 26 -83.71 62.50 -58.08
CA PRO A 26 -82.95 62.08 -59.24
C PRO A 26 -81.49 62.55 -59.22
N TYR A 27 -80.58 61.67 -59.65
CA TYR A 27 -79.16 62.01 -59.74
C TYR A 27 -78.90 62.96 -60.93
N PRO A 28 -77.86 63.80 -60.86
CA PRO A 28 -77.52 64.72 -61.94
C PRO A 28 -76.79 64.01 -63.09
N ASN A 29 -76.92 64.55 -64.30
CA ASN A 29 -76.15 64.15 -65.47
C ASN A 29 -74.66 64.49 -65.28
N ASN A 30 -73.77 63.80 -65.99
CA ASN A 30 -72.31 63.95 -66.00
C ASN A 30 -71.67 63.79 -64.62
N ASN A 31 -72.26 62.98 -63.75
CA ASN A 31 -71.79 62.80 -62.40
C ASN A 31 -70.80 61.64 -62.31
N ILE A 32 -69.67 61.89 -61.64
CA ILE A 32 -68.68 60.87 -61.31
C ILE A 32 -68.50 60.88 -59.80
N SER A 33 -68.79 59.74 -59.16
CA SER A 33 -68.65 59.59 -57.71
C SER A 33 -67.94 58.28 -57.39
N ASN A 34 -66.91 58.35 -56.54
CA ASN A 34 -66.10 57.20 -56.17
C ASN A 34 -66.06 57.04 -54.65
N TRP A 35 -66.20 55.80 -54.18
CA TRP A 35 -66.11 55.45 -52.77
C TRP A 35 -65.10 54.33 -52.57
N ASP A 36 -64.05 54.63 -51.81
CA ASP A 36 -63.09 53.65 -51.29
C ASP A 36 -63.57 53.16 -49.92
N ILE A 37 -64.12 51.95 -49.88
CA ILE A 37 -64.55 51.29 -48.66
C ILE A 37 -63.34 50.55 -48.09
N LEU A 38 -62.87 50.99 -46.93
CA LEU A 38 -61.72 50.40 -46.24
C LEU A 38 -62.12 50.05 -44.81
N VAL A 39 -62.24 48.76 -44.53
CA VAL A 39 -62.50 48.24 -43.18
C VAL A 39 -61.17 47.91 -42.48
N PRO A 40 -61.15 47.71 -41.15
CA PRO A 40 -59.94 47.27 -40.44
C PRO A 40 -59.37 45.96 -41.02
N LYS A 41 -58.07 45.71 -40.80
CA LYS A 41 -57.45 44.42 -41.14
C LYS A 41 -58.10 43.31 -40.29
N GLY A 42 -58.19 42.09 -40.81
CA GLY A 42 -58.96 40.99 -40.19
C GLY A 42 -60.45 40.98 -40.57
N TYR A 43 -60.88 41.87 -41.48
CA TYR A 43 -62.25 41.90 -42.00
C TYR A 43 -62.28 41.95 -43.53
N MET A 44 -63.34 41.40 -44.09
CA MET A 44 -63.78 41.52 -45.48
C MET A 44 -64.88 42.57 -45.60
N VAL A 45 -65.03 43.19 -46.78
CA VAL A 45 -66.12 44.13 -47.07
C VAL A 45 -67.26 43.37 -47.74
N LYS A 46 -68.44 43.39 -47.13
CA LYS A 46 -69.70 42.92 -47.73
C LYS A 46 -70.57 44.11 -48.11
N LEU A 47 -70.88 44.27 -49.39
CA LEU A 47 -71.71 45.33 -49.96
C LEU A 47 -73.01 44.76 -50.53
N THR A 48 -74.13 45.45 -50.28
CA THR A 48 -75.46 45.10 -50.79
C THR A 48 -76.21 46.36 -51.24
N PHE A 49 -77.07 46.26 -52.25
CA PHE A 49 -77.95 47.36 -52.65
C PHE A 49 -79.34 47.17 -52.06
N ARG A 50 -79.85 48.19 -51.37
CA ARG A 50 -81.24 48.24 -50.90
C ARG A 50 -82.18 48.88 -51.91
N TYR A 51 -81.66 49.84 -52.68
CA TYR A 51 -82.39 50.49 -53.75
C TYR A 51 -81.43 50.75 -54.92
N PHE A 52 -81.92 50.57 -56.15
CA PHE A 52 -81.13 50.75 -57.36
C PHE A 52 -82.04 51.07 -58.55
N ASP A 53 -81.85 52.25 -59.12
CA ASP A 53 -82.67 52.81 -60.19
C ASP A 53 -81.78 53.74 -61.03
N LEU A 54 -81.19 53.19 -62.09
CA LEU A 54 -80.33 53.90 -63.04
C LEU A 54 -80.84 53.73 -64.45
N GLU A 55 -80.40 54.59 -65.37
CA GLU A 55 -80.72 54.46 -66.78
C GLU A 55 -80.23 53.10 -67.33
N PRO A 56 -81.11 52.30 -67.98
CA PRO A 56 -80.73 51.03 -68.55
C PRO A 56 -80.07 51.20 -69.93
N SER A 57 -78.94 50.53 -70.14
CA SER A 57 -78.25 50.48 -71.44
C SER A 57 -77.51 49.16 -71.60
N GLU A 58 -77.29 48.73 -72.85
CA GLU A 58 -76.57 47.50 -73.14
C GLU A 58 -75.17 47.53 -72.51
N SER A 59 -74.83 46.50 -71.72
CA SER A 59 -73.60 46.44 -70.94
C SER A 59 -73.36 47.62 -69.97
N CYS A 60 -74.42 48.38 -69.66
CA CYS A 60 -74.38 49.58 -68.83
C CYS A 60 -73.37 50.61 -69.35
N PHE A 61 -73.51 50.98 -70.62
CA PHE A 61 -72.59 51.90 -71.29
C PHE A 61 -72.82 53.37 -70.91
N TYR A 62 -74.08 53.77 -70.71
CA TYR A 62 -74.46 55.11 -70.27
C TYR A 62 -74.21 55.24 -68.76
N ASP A 63 -75.25 55.03 -67.97
CA ASP A 63 -75.16 55.14 -66.52
C ASP A 63 -74.81 53.81 -65.86
N TYR A 64 -73.88 53.83 -64.91
CA TYR A 64 -73.49 52.60 -64.23
C TYR A 64 -72.87 52.78 -62.86
N VAL A 65 -72.99 51.72 -62.06
CA VAL A 65 -72.18 51.49 -60.87
C VAL A 65 -71.23 50.32 -61.11
N LYS A 66 -69.94 50.56 -60.96
CA LYS A 66 -68.87 49.57 -61.08
C LYS A 66 -68.31 49.23 -59.71
N ILE A 67 -68.20 47.93 -59.43
CA ILE A 67 -67.67 47.41 -58.17
C ILE A 67 -66.36 46.70 -58.44
N THR A 68 -65.31 47.06 -57.70
CA THR A 68 -63.99 46.42 -57.80
C THR A 68 -63.48 46.08 -56.41
N ALA A 69 -62.94 44.87 -56.23
CA ALA A 69 -62.32 44.42 -54.98
C ALA A 69 -61.18 43.45 -55.31
N ASP A 70 -60.16 43.38 -54.45
CA ASP A 70 -59.06 42.40 -54.59
C ASP A 70 -58.37 42.43 -55.96
N LYS A 71 -58.21 43.63 -56.54
CA LYS A 71 -57.69 43.86 -57.90
C LYS A 71 -58.52 43.20 -59.02
N LYS A 72 -59.75 42.73 -58.72
CA LYS A 72 -60.71 42.13 -59.65
C LYS A 72 -61.94 43.03 -59.83
N ASN A 73 -62.54 42.97 -61.01
CA ASN A 73 -63.82 43.62 -61.29
C ASN A 73 -64.96 42.67 -60.91
N LEU A 74 -65.78 43.08 -59.94
CA LEU A 74 -66.92 42.28 -59.45
C LEU A 74 -68.20 42.50 -60.27
N GLY A 75 -68.22 43.51 -61.14
CA GLY A 75 -69.29 43.76 -62.11
C GLY A 75 -69.56 45.25 -62.35
N ARG A 76 -70.34 45.52 -63.41
CA ARG A 76 -70.90 46.83 -63.76
C ARG A 76 -72.42 46.70 -63.85
N TYR A 77 -73.14 47.63 -63.22
CA TYR A 77 -74.58 47.50 -62.94
C TYR A 77 -75.37 48.77 -63.32
N CYS A 78 -76.58 48.62 -63.87
CA CYS A 78 -77.49 49.69 -64.34
C CYS A 78 -78.93 49.18 -64.50
N GLY A 79 -79.88 50.07 -64.82
CA GLY A 79 -81.28 49.72 -65.03
C GLY A 79 -82.09 49.48 -63.75
N GLN A 80 -83.39 49.28 -63.91
CA GLN A 80 -84.31 48.89 -62.83
C GLN A 80 -84.59 47.39 -62.76
N VAL A 81 -85.24 46.96 -61.68
CA VAL A 81 -85.78 45.61 -61.54
C VAL A 81 -86.71 45.28 -62.71
N GLY A 82 -86.31 44.31 -63.55
CA GLY A 82 -87.09 43.89 -64.72
C GLY A 82 -86.76 44.63 -66.02
N SER A 83 -85.74 45.49 -66.05
CA SER A 83 -85.26 46.11 -67.30
C SER A 83 -84.75 45.06 -68.28
N THR A 84 -85.11 45.20 -69.57
CA THR A 84 -84.71 44.28 -70.65
C THR A 84 -83.28 44.50 -71.15
N THR A 85 -82.73 45.70 -70.97
CA THR A 85 -81.42 46.11 -71.49
C THR A 85 -80.39 46.44 -70.40
N GLY A 86 -80.77 46.48 -69.12
CA GLY A 86 -79.87 46.79 -67.99
C GLY A 86 -79.40 45.58 -67.17
N ASN A 87 -78.26 45.71 -66.49
CA ASN A 87 -77.72 44.71 -65.57
C ASN A 87 -77.97 45.11 -64.11
N HIS A 88 -79.16 44.82 -63.58
CA HIS A 88 -79.53 45.20 -62.22
C HIS A 88 -78.82 44.30 -61.17
N PRO A 89 -78.27 44.85 -60.06
CA PRO A 89 -77.49 44.06 -59.09
C PRO A 89 -78.32 43.06 -58.27
N GLY A 90 -79.64 43.26 -58.22
CA GLY A 90 -80.58 42.37 -57.52
C GLY A 90 -80.31 42.30 -56.02
N ILE A 91 -80.57 41.14 -55.42
CA ILE A 91 -80.23 40.85 -54.01
C ILE A 91 -78.80 40.31 -53.85
N LYS A 92 -77.94 40.48 -54.86
CA LYS A 92 -76.58 39.95 -54.85
C LYS A 92 -75.75 40.61 -53.75
N GLU A 93 -75.04 39.78 -53.00
CA GLU A 93 -74.06 40.23 -52.02
C GLU A 93 -72.67 40.24 -52.66
N PHE A 94 -71.97 41.36 -52.52
CA PHE A 94 -70.60 41.50 -53.00
C PHE A 94 -69.65 41.40 -51.82
N VAL A 95 -68.81 40.37 -51.77
CA VAL A 95 -67.86 40.14 -50.66
C VAL A 95 -66.44 40.21 -51.22
N SER A 96 -65.59 41.04 -50.64
CA SER A 96 -64.15 41.07 -50.95
C SER A 96 -63.38 39.97 -50.20
N LYS A 97 -62.24 39.52 -50.72
CA LYS A 97 -61.27 38.65 -50.02
C LYS A 97 -60.39 39.42 -49.03
N GLY A 98 -60.12 40.69 -49.31
CA GLY A 98 -59.37 41.60 -48.45
C GLY A 98 -60.23 42.67 -47.79
N ASN A 99 -59.60 43.62 -47.11
CA ASN A 99 -60.28 44.65 -46.31
C ASN A 99 -60.64 45.92 -47.11
N ARG A 100 -60.61 45.89 -48.45
CA ARG A 100 -60.87 47.05 -49.31
C ARG A 100 -61.78 46.70 -50.49
N MET A 101 -62.76 47.56 -50.75
CA MET A 101 -63.65 47.50 -51.91
C MET A 101 -63.84 48.91 -52.47
N HIS A 102 -63.89 49.05 -53.79
CA HIS A 102 -64.05 50.33 -54.48
C HIS A 102 -65.31 50.33 -55.34
N LEU A 103 -66.14 51.35 -55.13
CA LEU A 103 -67.41 51.58 -55.82
C LEU A 103 -67.32 52.86 -56.64
N ALA A 104 -67.61 52.79 -57.94
CA ALA A 104 -67.60 53.94 -58.84
C ALA A 104 -68.95 54.10 -59.52
N PHE A 105 -69.58 55.27 -59.37
CA PHE A 105 -70.82 55.65 -60.06
C PHE A 105 -70.51 56.69 -61.15
N HIS A 106 -71.02 56.43 -62.35
CA HIS A 106 -70.90 57.31 -63.50
C HIS A 106 -72.29 57.52 -64.11
N SER A 107 -72.67 58.77 -64.36
CA SER A 107 -73.80 59.14 -65.24
C SER A 107 -73.32 59.92 -66.46
N ASP A 108 -74.00 59.73 -67.59
CA ASP A 108 -73.71 60.38 -68.85
C ASP A 108 -74.42 61.75 -68.98
N PHE A 109 -74.48 62.32 -70.19
CA PHE A 109 -75.03 63.66 -70.38
C PHE A 109 -76.57 63.74 -70.37
N SER A 110 -77.31 62.62 -70.40
CA SER A 110 -78.77 62.60 -70.52
C SER A 110 -79.43 61.49 -69.69
N ASN A 111 -80.49 61.85 -68.97
CA ASN A 111 -81.40 60.88 -68.35
C ASN A 111 -82.74 60.86 -69.12
N GLU A 112 -82.67 60.73 -70.45
CA GLU A 112 -83.81 60.91 -71.33
C GLU A 112 -84.15 59.62 -72.09
N ASP A 113 -85.41 59.21 -72.05
CA ASP A 113 -85.92 58.12 -72.87
C ASP A 113 -86.94 58.67 -73.87
N HIS A 114 -86.68 58.45 -75.16
CA HIS A 114 -87.52 58.92 -76.28
C HIS A 114 -87.93 60.42 -76.18
N GLY A 115 -87.03 61.28 -75.68
CA GLY A 115 -87.25 62.73 -75.53
C GLY A 115 -88.02 63.15 -74.28
N THR A 116 -88.24 62.22 -73.33
CA THR A 116 -88.82 62.51 -72.01
C THR A 116 -87.76 62.31 -70.91
N VAL A 117 -87.61 63.31 -70.03
CA VAL A 117 -86.68 63.23 -68.89
C VAL A 117 -87.24 62.22 -67.87
N ILE A 118 -86.55 61.10 -67.67
CA ILE A 118 -86.92 60.11 -66.67
C ILE A 118 -86.23 60.42 -65.33
N PRO A 119 -86.97 60.55 -64.23
CA PRO A 119 -86.41 60.92 -62.93
C PRO A 119 -85.83 59.70 -62.19
N TYR A 120 -84.78 59.07 -62.73
CA TYR A 120 -84.08 57.94 -62.08
C TYR A 120 -83.49 58.36 -60.74
N LYS A 121 -83.88 57.70 -59.65
CA LYS A 121 -83.53 58.12 -58.28
C LYS A 121 -82.10 57.75 -57.87
N GLY A 122 -81.44 56.84 -58.59
CA GLY A 122 -80.10 56.36 -58.27
C GLY A 122 -80.12 55.17 -57.32
N PHE A 123 -79.19 55.12 -56.36
CA PHE A 123 -79.03 53.95 -55.51
C PHE A 123 -78.75 54.27 -54.04
N LEU A 124 -79.10 53.29 -53.20
CA LEU A 124 -78.75 53.21 -51.79
C LEU A 124 -78.12 51.84 -51.53
N ALA A 125 -76.83 51.84 -51.19
CA ALA A 125 -76.06 50.66 -50.86
C ALA A 125 -75.62 50.66 -49.39
N TYR A 126 -75.46 49.47 -48.83
CA TYR A 126 -75.01 49.24 -47.46
C TYR A 126 -73.77 48.36 -47.50
N TYR A 127 -72.71 48.80 -46.84
CA TYR A 127 -71.53 47.97 -46.60
C TYR A 127 -71.41 47.62 -45.12
N GLN A 128 -70.87 46.43 -44.83
CA GLN A 128 -70.50 46.00 -43.50
C GLN A 128 -69.17 45.22 -43.54
N ALA A 129 -68.40 45.32 -42.46
CA ALA A 129 -67.23 44.53 -42.19
C ALA A 129 -67.68 43.14 -41.71
N VAL A 130 -67.18 42.10 -42.37
CA VAL A 130 -67.40 40.70 -41.99
C VAL A 130 -66.06 40.15 -41.54
N ASP A 131 -66.03 39.49 -40.39
CA ASP A 131 -64.81 38.86 -39.87
C ASP A 131 -64.18 37.91 -40.90
N LEU A 132 -62.86 37.99 -41.08
CA LEU A 132 -62.12 37.07 -41.94
C LEU A 132 -61.74 35.85 -41.13
N ASP A 133 -62.38 34.70 -41.36
CA ASP A 133 -61.97 33.45 -40.72
C ASP A 133 -60.63 32.98 -41.31
N GLU A 134 -59.54 33.21 -40.57
CA GLU A 134 -58.20 32.81 -40.98
C GLU A 134 -57.92 31.31 -40.79
N CYS A 135 -58.77 30.59 -40.03
CA CYS A 135 -58.66 29.15 -39.83
C CYS A 135 -59.44 28.33 -40.87
N ALA A 136 -60.29 28.97 -41.69
CA ALA A 136 -61.06 28.31 -42.74
C ALA A 136 -60.17 27.86 -43.94
N PRO A 137 -60.27 26.60 -44.41
CA PRO A 137 -59.44 26.08 -45.49
C PRO A 137 -59.62 26.83 -46.82
N SER A 138 -60.80 27.41 -47.08
CA SER A 138 -61.09 28.19 -48.30
C SER A 138 -60.40 29.55 -48.36
N ASN A 139 -59.93 30.06 -47.22
CA ASN A 139 -59.24 31.34 -47.09
C ASN A 139 -57.72 31.16 -46.96
N ALA A 140 -57.22 29.93 -47.03
CA ALA A 140 -55.80 29.65 -47.22
C ALA A 140 -55.41 30.26 -48.57
N ALA A 141 -54.63 31.35 -48.53
CA ALA A 141 -54.15 31.97 -49.74
C ALA A 141 -53.33 30.92 -50.49
N GLU A 142 -53.67 30.67 -51.76
CA GLU A 142 -52.89 29.86 -52.70
C GLU A 142 -51.47 30.44 -52.96
N GLU A 143 -51.05 31.48 -52.23
CA GLU A 143 -49.79 32.23 -52.44
C GLU A 143 -48.82 32.23 -51.24
N ASP A 144 -49.15 31.67 -50.06
CA ASP A 144 -48.20 31.57 -48.94
C ASP A 144 -47.91 30.09 -48.59
N GLU A 145 -46.71 29.61 -48.93
CA GLU A 145 -46.21 28.24 -48.71
C GLU A 145 -46.01 27.84 -47.23
N ARG A 146 -46.53 28.59 -46.26
CA ARG A 146 -46.35 28.28 -44.82
C ARG A 146 -47.69 27.95 -44.15
N PRO A 147 -47.77 26.87 -43.35
CA PRO A 147 -48.97 26.58 -42.57
C PRO A 147 -49.26 27.71 -41.58
N ARG A 148 -50.53 28.14 -41.50
CA ARG A 148 -50.98 29.24 -40.63
C ARG A 148 -50.87 28.94 -39.13
N CYS A 149 -50.92 27.67 -38.73
CA CYS A 149 -50.61 27.19 -37.37
C CYS A 149 -50.13 25.73 -37.51
N GLN A 150 -49.10 25.31 -36.76
CA GLN A 150 -48.61 23.92 -36.86
C GLN A 150 -49.58 22.91 -36.23
N HIS A 151 -50.25 23.26 -35.12
CA HIS A 151 -51.15 22.36 -34.40
C HIS A 151 -52.62 22.82 -34.41
N PHE A 152 -52.97 23.82 -33.62
CA PHE A 152 -54.35 24.29 -33.50
C PHE A 152 -54.44 25.76 -33.88
N CYS A 153 -55.46 26.12 -34.68
CA CYS A 153 -55.79 27.49 -35.07
C CYS A 153 -57.09 27.91 -34.41
N HIS A 154 -57.10 29.08 -33.76
CA HIS A 154 -58.27 29.65 -33.09
C HIS A 154 -58.62 31.01 -33.71
N ASN A 155 -59.74 31.06 -34.41
CA ASN A 155 -60.27 32.30 -35.00
C ASN A 155 -61.05 33.12 -33.96
N TYR A 156 -60.89 34.43 -33.96
CA TYR A 156 -61.68 35.36 -33.17
C TYR A 156 -61.96 36.65 -33.97
N VAL A 157 -62.86 37.48 -33.46
CA VAL A 157 -63.24 38.72 -34.17
C VAL A 157 -62.01 39.61 -34.37
N SER A 158 -61.65 39.88 -35.63
CA SER A 158 -60.48 40.66 -36.09
C SER A 158 -59.13 39.93 -36.18
N GLY A 159 -59.06 38.60 -35.98
CA GLY A 159 -57.82 37.84 -36.20
C GLY A 159 -57.82 36.41 -35.64
N TYR A 160 -56.63 35.80 -35.55
CA TYR A 160 -56.46 34.42 -35.05
C TYR A 160 -55.24 34.26 -34.14
N PHE A 161 -55.16 33.14 -33.43
CA PHE A 161 -53.94 32.71 -32.73
C PHE A 161 -53.75 31.20 -32.79
N CYS A 162 -52.51 30.75 -32.63
CA CYS A 162 -52.17 29.33 -32.63
C CYS A 162 -51.97 28.80 -31.20
N SER A 163 -52.25 27.52 -30.99
CA SER A 163 -51.88 26.82 -29.76
C SER A 163 -51.35 25.42 -30.05
N CYS A 164 -50.62 24.86 -29.09
CA CYS A 164 -49.94 23.57 -29.23
C CYS A 164 -50.65 22.44 -28.46
N ARG A 165 -50.36 21.19 -28.85
CA ARG A 165 -50.75 20.00 -28.09
C ARG A 165 -50.03 19.98 -26.72
N PRO A 166 -50.59 19.31 -25.70
CA PRO A 166 -49.89 19.10 -24.44
C PRO A 166 -48.48 18.53 -24.67
N GLY A 167 -47.47 19.07 -24.00
CA GLY A 167 -46.05 18.69 -24.18
C GLY A 167 -45.27 19.54 -25.19
N TYR A 168 -45.94 20.36 -25.99
CA TYR A 168 -45.31 21.28 -26.94
C TYR A 168 -45.44 22.72 -26.49
N GLN A 169 -44.43 23.52 -26.81
CA GLN A 169 -44.41 24.95 -26.52
C GLN A 169 -44.51 25.76 -27.81
N LEU A 170 -45.41 26.75 -27.79
CA LEU A 170 -45.58 27.70 -28.88
C LEU A 170 -44.33 28.58 -28.99
N GLN A 171 -43.73 28.60 -30.17
CA GLN A 171 -42.49 29.31 -30.43
C GLN A 171 -42.71 30.81 -30.56
N SER A 172 -41.62 31.58 -30.60
CA SER A 172 -41.65 33.05 -30.71
C SER A 172 -42.31 33.57 -32.00
N ASP A 173 -42.35 32.75 -33.04
CA ASP A 173 -43.08 33.05 -34.28
C ASP A 173 -44.60 33.01 -34.10
N LYS A 174 -45.09 32.48 -32.97
CA LYS A 174 -46.50 32.29 -32.62
C LYS A 174 -47.26 31.32 -33.53
N HIS A 175 -46.57 30.52 -34.32
CA HIS A 175 -47.15 29.60 -35.32
C HIS A 175 -46.64 28.17 -35.11
N SER A 176 -45.37 28.02 -34.77
CA SER A 176 -44.70 26.73 -34.61
C SER A 176 -44.79 26.20 -33.18
N CYS A 177 -44.77 24.88 -33.04
CA CYS A 177 -44.87 24.13 -31.80
C CYS A 177 -43.69 23.17 -31.71
N LYS A 178 -42.79 23.35 -30.74
CA LYS A 178 -41.65 22.44 -30.53
C LYS A 178 -41.73 21.76 -29.17
N VAL A 179 -41.22 20.52 -29.08
CA VAL A 179 -41.03 19.79 -27.82
C VAL A 179 -39.71 20.21 -27.21
N GLU A 180 -39.72 20.52 -25.91
CA GLU A 180 -38.49 20.65 -25.14
C GLU A 180 -38.07 19.26 -24.65
N CYS A 181 -37.06 18.67 -25.29
CA CYS A 181 -36.50 17.35 -24.97
C CYS A 181 -34.99 17.41 -24.69
N SER A 182 -34.45 18.62 -24.50
CA SER A 182 -33.08 18.86 -24.10
C SER A 182 -33.01 19.07 -22.60
N SER A 183 -31.99 18.49 -21.94
CA SER A 183 -31.68 18.59 -20.49
C SER A 183 -32.31 17.57 -19.54
N GLU A 184 -32.73 16.41 -20.05
CA GLU A 184 -33.16 15.32 -19.16
C GLU A 184 -31.95 14.62 -18.51
N LEU A 185 -31.88 14.69 -17.17
CA LEU A 185 -30.86 14.05 -16.36
C LEU A 185 -31.45 12.85 -15.60
N PHE A 186 -30.90 11.67 -15.83
CA PHE A 186 -31.29 10.43 -15.19
C PHE A 186 -30.23 9.98 -14.18
N THR A 187 -30.61 9.89 -12.91
CA THR A 187 -29.72 9.51 -11.80
C THR A 187 -30.14 8.23 -11.08
N GLU A 188 -31.27 7.62 -11.46
CA GLU A 188 -31.77 6.39 -10.85
C GLU A 188 -31.03 5.15 -11.39
N LEU A 189 -30.99 4.05 -10.63
CA LEU A 189 -30.25 2.84 -11.03
C LEU A 189 -30.83 2.11 -12.26
N SER A 190 -32.08 2.39 -12.62
CA SER A 190 -32.78 1.85 -13.77
C SER A 190 -33.86 2.84 -14.19
N GLY A 191 -34.16 2.93 -15.48
CA GLY A 191 -35.23 3.80 -15.98
C GLY A 191 -35.47 3.64 -17.47
N TYR A 192 -36.42 4.42 -18.00
CA TYR A 192 -36.79 4.37 -19.41
C TYR A 192 -36.57 5.72 -20.08
N LEU A 193 -36.03 5.70 -21.29
CA LEU A 193 -35.94 6.85 -22.19
C LEU A 193 -36.62 6.52 -23.51
N SER A 194 -37.21 7.49 -24.18
CA SER A 194 -37.77 7.30 -25.52
C SER A 194 -37.77 8.60 -26.31
N SER A 195 -37.87 8.47 -27.63
CA SER A 195 -38.24 9.61 -28.48
C SER A 195 -39.61 10.18 -28.05
N PRO A 196 -39.86 11.49 -28.28
CA PRO A 196 -41.17 12.08 -28.02
C PRO A 196 -42.29 11.30 -28.71
N GLU A 197 -43.43 11.19 -28.04
CA GLU A 197 -44.64 10.48 -28.52
C GLU A 197 -44.53 8.98 -28.79
N TYR A 198 -43.38 8.35 -28.53
CA TYR A 198 -43.18 6.92 -28.74
C TYR A 198 -44.35 6.07 -28.16
N PRO A 199 -44.94 5.15 -28.95
CA PRO A 199 -44.51 4.65 -30.26
C PRO A 199 -45.17 5.34 -31.47
N GLN A 200 -45.77 6.52 -31.28
CA GLN A 200 -46.24 7.36 -32.40
C GLN A 200 -45.06 8.05 -33.09
N PRO A 201 -45.24 8.54 -34.34
CA PRO A 201 -44.19 9.25 -35.04
C PRO A 201 -43.60 10.40 -34.22
N TYR A 202 -42.27 10.48 -34.15
CA TYR A 202 -41.62 11.59 -33.48
C TYR A 202 -41.70 12.87 -34.32
N PRO A 203 -41.64 14.06 -33.69
CA PRO A 203 -41.59 15.34 -34.40
C PRO A 203 -40.35 15.57 -35.26
N GLU A 204 -40.52 16.39 -36.30
CA GLU A 204 -39.43 16.98 -37.07
C GLU A 204 -38.60 18.02 -36.26
N ASP A 205 -37.38 18.32 -36.72
CA ASP A 205 -36.46 19.32 -36.18
C ASP A 205 -36.13 19.18 -34.67
N LEU A 206 -36.01 17.95 -34.18
CA LEU A 206 -35.67 17.66 -32.79
C LEU A 206 -34.16 17.77 -32.53
N GLN A 207 -33.83 18.32 -31.36
CA GLN A 207 -32.51 18.25 -30.77
C GLN A 207 -32.65 17.80 -29.32
N CYS A 208 -32.75 16.50 -29.11
CA CYS A 208 -32.91 15.93 -27.77
C CYS A 208 -31.56 15.46 -27.22
N ASN A 209 -31.30 15.77 -25.95
CA ASN A 209 -30.11 15.33 -25.24
C ASN A 209 -30.50 14.77 -23.88
N TYR A 210 -30.23 13.47 -23.72
CA TYR A 210 -30.49 12.72 -22.51
C TYR A 210 -29.16 12.31 -21.87
N SER A 211 -28.99 12.62 -20.60
CA SER A 211 -27.79 12.30 -19.83
C SER A 211 -28.11 11.34 -18.70
N ILE A 212 -27.52 10.16 -18.72
CA ILE A 212 -27.55 9.21 -17.59
C ILE A 212 -26.27 9.42 -16.79
N ARG A 213 -26.40 9.70 -15.49
CA ARG A 213 -25.29 9.97 -14.57
C ARG A 213 -25.50 9.20 -13.26
N LEU A 214 -24.72 8.14 -13.09
CA LEU A 214 -24.74 7.29 -11.89
C LEU A 214 -23.46 7.44 -11.08
N GLU A 215 -23.46 6.88 -9.88
CA GLU A 215 -22.27 6.81 -9.02
C GLU A 215 -21.13 6.03 -9.71
N LYS A 216 -19.89 6.43 -9.40
CA LYS A 216 -18.69 5.76 -9.91
C LYS A 216 -18.67 4.29 -9.50
N GLY A 217 -18.22 3.43 -10.41
CA GLY A 217 -18.16 1.98 -10.19
C GLY A 217 -19.41 1.21 -10.61
N LEU A 218 -20.45 1.91 -11.07
CA LEU A 218 -21.56 1.33 -11.80
C LEU A 218 -21.28 1.38 -13.30
N SER A 219 -21.78 0.37 -14.01
CA SER A 219 -21.78 0.26 -15.47
C SER A 219 -23.22 0.28 -15.96
N ILE A 220 -23.54 1.24 -16.84
CA ILE A 220 -24.85 1.37 -17.45
C ILE A 220 -24.98 0.36 -18.60
N ILE A 221 -26.09 -0.36 -18.64
CA ILE A 221 -26.48 -1.30 -19.69
C ILE A 221 -27.72 -0.72 -20.36
N LEU A 222 -27.66 -0.50 -21.67
CA LEU A 222 -28.78 0.02 -22.45
C LEU A 222 -29.45 -1.13 -23.20
N LYS A 223 -30.76 -1.32 -22.99
CA LYS A 223 -31.56 -2.30 -23.71
C LYS A 223 -32.58 -1.58 -24.59
N PHE A 224 -32.42 -1.69 -25.90
CA PHE A 224 -33.37 -1.16 -26.88
C PHE A 224 -34.64 -2.02 -26.92
N LEU A 225 -35.80 -1.39 -26.83
CA LEU A 225 -37.11 -2.01 -26.89
C LEU A 225 -37.73 -1.80 -28.27
N GLU A 226 -38.58 -2.73 -28.69
CA GLU A 226 -39.30 -2.65 -29.95
C GLU A 226 -40.63 -1.85 -29.81
N PRO A 227 -41.08 -1.16 -30.87
CA PRO A 227 -40.42 -0.97 -32.17
C PRO A 227 -39.19 -0.03 -32.13
N PHE A 228 -38.16 -0.33 -32.92
CA PHE A 228 -37.08 0.62 -33.21
C PHE A 228 -37.13 1.06 -34.68
N GLU A 229 -37.50 2.33 -34.92
CA GLU A 229 -37.61 2.90 -36.26
C GLU A 229 -37.19 4.36 -36.26
N ILE A 230 -36.12 4.66 -37.00
CA ILE A 230 -35.61 6.01 -37.21
C ILE A 230 -35.40 6.18 -38.71
N ASP A 231 -35.71 7.34 -39.29
CA ASP A 231 -35.62 7.52 -40.74
C ASP A 231 -34.19 7.32 -41.26
N GLU A 232 -34.07 6.63 -42.40
CA GLU A 232 -32.81 6.21 -42.99
C GLU A 232 -32.74 6.55 -44.49
N HIS A 233 -31.52 6.66 -45.00
CA HIS A 233 -31.26 6.81 -46.42
C HIS A 233 -30.72 5.50 -47.00
N GLN A 234 -31.11 5.17 -48.23
CA GLN A 234 -30.77 3.88 -48.85
C GLN A 234 -29.28 3.69 -49.13
N GLN A 235 -28.51 4.78 -49.27
CA GLN A 235 -27.10 4.73 -49.70
C GLN A 235 -26.11 5.33 -48.70
N VAL A 236 -26.58 6.20 -47.79
CA VAL A 236 -25.72 6.93 -46.85
C VAL A 236 -26.21 6.57 -45.46
N ARG A 237 -25.29 6.26 -44.55
CA ARG A 237 -25.65 5.85 -43.20
C ARG A 237 -26.05 7.08 -42.37
N CYS A 238 -27.32 7.11 -41.97
CA CYS A 238 -27.92 8.11 -41.07
C CYS A 238 -27.65 9.59 -41.44
N PRO A 239 -27.92 10.04 -42.69
CA PRO A 239 -27.73 11.44 -43.07
C PRO A 239 -28.83 12.38 -42.57
N TYR A 240 -30.01 11.82 -42.27
CA TYR A 240 -31.21 12.51 -41.85
C TYR A 240 -31.29 12.44 -40.32
N ASP A 241 -32.06 11.46 -39.83
CA ASP A 241 -32.28 11.25 -38.42
C ASP A 241 -31.23 10.31 -37.83
N GLN A 242 -30.79 10.62 -36.61
CA GLN A 242 -29.70 9.89 -35.99
C GLN A 242 -29.84 9.86 -34.46
N LEU A 243 -29.68 8.66 -33.92
CA LEU A 243 -29.50 8.41 -32.50
C LEU A 243 -28.02 8.11 -32.21
N LYS A 244 -27.36 9.02 -31.50
CA LYS A 244 -25.95 8.92 -31.11
C LYS A 244 -25.84 8.55 -29.65
N ILE A 245 -25.02 7.54 -29.36
CA ILE A 245 -24.66 7.18 -27.97
C ILE A 245 -23.21 7.53 -27.74
N GLN A 246 -22.94 8.29 -26.68
CA GLN A 246 -21.63 8.73 -26.27
C GLN A 246 -21.36 8.31 -24.83
N VAL A 247 -20.12 7.88 -24.57
CA VAL A 247 -19.64 7.46 -23.26
C VAL A 247 -18.36 8.21 -22.99
N LYS A 248 -18.30 9.00 -21.91
CA LYS A 248 -17.14 9.86 -21.59
C LYS A 248 -16.69 10.74 -22.76
N GLY A 249 -17.65 11.27 -23.53
CA GLY A 249 -17.40 12.07 -24.74
C GLY A 249 -16.96 11.27 -25.98
N LYS A 250 -16.79 9.95 -25.89
CA LYS A 250 -16.48 9.08 -27.04
C LYS A 250 -17.75 8.47 -27.62
N LYS A 251 -17.98 8.66 -28.92
CA LYS A 251 -19.08 8.03 -29.66
C LYS A 251 -18.92 6.51 -29.71
N ILE A 252 -19.90 5.79 -29.18
CA ILE A 252 -19.98 4.32 -29.21
C ILE A 252 -20.78 3.83 -30.43
N GLY A 253 -21.81 4.58 -30.84
CA GLY A 253 -22.64 4.20 -31.98
C GLY A 253 -23.49 5.34 -32.52
N GLU A 254 -23.94 5.12 -33.76
CA GLU A 254 -24.88 5.96 -34.50
C GLU A 254 -25.86 5.04 -35.21
N PHE A 255 -27.13 5.27 -34.92
CA PHE A 255 -28.21 4.37 -35.24
C PHE A 255 -29.33 5.13 -35.94
N CYS A 256 -29.81 4.51 -37.02
CA CYS A 256 -30.98 4.88 -37.80
C CYS A 256 -31.54 3.59 -38.43
N GLY A 257 -32.67 3.67 -39.11
CA GLY A 257 -33.32 2.54 -39.75
C GLY A 257 -34.17 1.71 -38.80
N ARG A 258 -34.44 0.47 -39.19
CA ARG A 258 -35.30 -0.48 -38.44
C ARG A 258 -34.53 -1.53 -37.64
N ALA A 259 -33.21 -1.54 -37.75
CA ALA A 259 -32.37 -2.52 -37.07
C ALA A 259 -32.02 -2.05 -35.65
N SER A 260 -32.66 -2.63 -34.65
CA SER A 260 -32.38 -2.34 -33.24
C SER A 260 -30.93 -2.71 -32.85
N PRO A 261 -30.22 -1.85 -32.09
CA PRO A 261 -28.88 -2.16 -31.58
C PRO A 261 -28.85 -3.28 -30.52
N GLY A 262 -29.99 -3.70 -29.99
CA GLY A 262 -30.07 -4.73 -28.95
C GLY A 262 -29.62 -4.24 -27.57
N ILE A 263 -28.65 -4.93 -26.96
CA ILE A 263 -28.11 -4.60 -25.63
C ILE A 263 -26.70 -4.03 -25.78
N ILE A 264 -26.44 -2.88 -25.17
CA ILE A 264 -25.13 -2.21 -25.16
C ILE A 264 -24.63 -2.08 -23.72
N GLU A 265 -23.53 -2.76 -23.41
CA GLU A 265 -22.80 -2.59 -22.14
C GLU A 265 -21.80 -1.46 -22.27
N THR A 266 -22.01 -0.36 -21.53
CA THR A 266 -21.20 0.86 -21.70
C THR A 266 -19.89 0.84 -20.91
N ARG A 267 -19.78 0.00 -19.87
CA ARG A 267 -18.67 -0.03 -18.91
C ARG A 267 -18.37 1.35 -18.29
N SER A 268 -19.41 2.17 -18.15
CA SER A 268 -19.32 3.54 -17.68
C SER A 268 -20.53 3.87 -16.81
N ASN A 269 -20.31 4.77 -15.84
CA ASN A 269 -21.36 5.35 -15.01
C ASN A 269 -21.98 6.61 -15.65
N GLU A 270 -21.47 7.04 -16.81
CA GLU A 270 -21.99 8.16 -17.58
C GLU A 270 -22.21 7.80 -19.05
N VAL A 271 -23.38 8.17 -19.56
CA VAL A 271 -23.81 7.97 -20.95
C VAL A 271 -24.60 9.21 -21.39
N ASP A 272 -24.29 9.71 -22.58
CA ASP A 272 -25.07 10.75 -23.27
C ASP A 272 -25.71 10.17 -24.51
N ILE A 273 -26.99 10.46 -24.70
CA ILE A 273 -27.80 9.99 -25.82
C ILE A 273 -28.33 11.24 -26.52
N LEU A 274 -27.92 11.43 -27.78
CA LEU A 274 -28.34 12.55 -28.61
C LEU A 274 -29.23 12.04 -29.72
N PHE A 275 -30.44 12.58 -29.83
CA PHE A 275 -31.37 12.27 -30.90
C PHE A 275 -31.63 13.54 -31.72
N LEU A 276 -31.30 13.48 -33.00
CA LEU A 276 -31.40 14.60 -33.94
C LEU A 276 -32.30 14.16 -35.09
N THR A 277 -33.28 14.99 -35.44
CA THR A 277 -34.18 14.77 -36.58
C THR A 277 -34.14 15.94 -37.55
N ASP A 278 -34.43 15.69 -38.82
CA ASP A 278 -34.54 16.72 -39.85
C ASP A 278 -35.98 17.25 -40.01
N GLU A 279 -36.23 18.03 -41.07
CA GLU A 279 -37.53 18.68 -41.34
C GLU A 279 -38.61 17.72 -41.89
N SER A 280 -38.32 16.42 -41.96
CA SER A 280 -39.18 15.41 -42.57
C SER A 280 -39.15 14.07 -41.83
N GLY A 281 -40.22 13.30 -41.93
CA GLY A 281 -40.24 11.95 -41.37
C GLY A 281 -41.53 11.58 -40.65
N PHE A 282 -41.79 10.27 -40.55
CA PHE A 282 -42.93 9.72 -39.79
C PHE A 282 -42.57 8.43 -39.05
N SER A 283 -41.27 8.20 -38.82
CA SER A 283 -40.79 7.01 -38.13
C SER A 283 -41.21 6.98 -36.66
N ARG A 284 -41.46 5.78 -36.12
CA ARG A 284 -42.05 5.56 -34.77
C ARG A 284 -41.09 5.82 -33.60
N GLY A 285 -39.81 6.00 -33.88
CA GLY A 285 -38.79 6.34 -32.91
C GLY A 285 -38.20 5.14 -32.16
N TRP A 286 -37.81 5.38 -30.92
CA TRP A 286 -37.04 4.42 -30.11
C TRP A 286 -37.40 4.49 -28.64
N LYS A 287 -37.19 3.37 -27.92
CA LYS A 287 -37.28 3.31 -26.46
C LYS A 287 -36.14 2.47 -25.89
N ILE A 288 -35.51 2.97 -24.83
CA ILE A 288 -34.40 2.33 -24.13
C ILE A 288 -34.81 2.09 -22.68
N HIS A 289 -34.65 0.85 -22.20
CA HIS A 289 -34.61 0.54 -20.78
C HIS A 289 -33.14 0.46 -20.37
N TYR A 290 -32.70 1.37 -19.50
CA TYR A 290 -31.35 1.28 -18.94
C TYR A 290 -31.39 0.65 -17.56
N THR A 291 -30.38 -0.16 -17.26
CA THR A 291 -30.12 -0.72 -15.93
C THR A 291 -28.66 -0.49 -15.57
N SER A 292 -28.30 -0.68 -14.31
CA SER A 292 -26.92 -0.58 -13.84
C SER A 292 -26.47 -1.83 -13.11
N GLU A 293 -25.21 -2.20 -13.32
CA GLU A 293 -24.52 -3.25 -12.58
C GLU A 293 -23.22 -2.71 -11.98
N LYS A 294 -22.79 -3.24 -10.83
CA LYS A 294 -21.45 -2.93 -10.31
C LYS A 294 -20.38 -3.52 -11.24
N ILE A 295 -19.36 -2.72 -11.52
CA ILE A 295 -18.19 -3.14 -12.30
C ILE A 295 -17.48 -4.29 -11.58
N ARG A 296 -17.07 -5.29 -12.36
CA ARG A 296 -16.43 -6.51 -11.86
C ARG A 296 -14.92 -6.44 -12.08
N CYS A 297 -14.16 -6.97 -11.13
CA CYS A 297 -12.71 -7.13 -11.24
C CYS A 297 -12.34 -8.58 -11.57
N PRO A 298 -11.18 -8.82 -12.22
CA PRO A 298 -10.71 -10.16 -12.51
C PRO A 298 -10.42 -10.95 -11.23
N GLN A 299 -10.64 -12.27 -11.28
CA GLN A 299 -10.34 -13.17 -10.17
C GLN A 299 -8.86 -13.05 -9.78
N PRO A 300 -8.52 -12.76 -8.51
CA PRO A 300 -7.12 -12.68 -8.09
C PRO A 300 -6.49 -14.08 -8.09
N VAL A 301 -5.33 -14.23 -8.74
CA VAL A 301 -4.60 -15.50 -8.86
C VAL A 301 -3.19 -15.34 -8.27
N PRO A 302 -2.80 -16.15 -7.27
CA PRO A 302 -1.44 -16.18 -6.76
C PRO A 302 -0.41 -16.57 -7.83
N GLN A 303 0.77 -15.93 -7.81
CA GLN A 303 1.87 -16.27 -8.72
C GLN A 303 2.71 -17.46 -8.23
N ASP A 304 2.60 -17.79 -6.95
CA ASP A 304 3.32 -18.88 -6.29
C ASP A 304 2.37 -19.69 -5.40
N GLN A 305 2.85 -20.85 -4.95
CA GLN A 305 2.08 -21.78 -4.10
C GLN A 305 2.09 -21.43 -2.60
N PHE A 306 2.78 -20.36 -2.20
CA PHE A 306 2.98 -19.96 -0.80
C PHE A 306 2.12 -18.75 -0.41
N THR A 307 1.64 -18.02 -1.41
CA THR A 307 0.69 -16.93 -1.32
C THR A 307 -0.72 -17.45 -1.09
N ILE A 308 -1.38 -16.93 -0.06
CA ILE A 308 -2.74 -17.28 0.35
C ILE A 308 -3.61 -16.02 0.27
N ILE A 309 -4.65 -16.08 -0.55
CA ILE A 309 -5.72 -15.09 -0.57
C ILE A 309 -6.73 -15.49 0.52
N ARG A 310 -6.95 -14.60 1.48
CA ARG A 310 -7.93 -14.82 2.56
C ARG A 310 -9.34 -14.59 2.01
N ASP A 311 -10.26 -15.48 2.39
CA ASP A 311 -11.69 -15.38 2.10
C ASP A 311 -11.99 -15.15 0.61
N LEU A 312 -11.42 -16.01 -0.26
CA LEU A 312 -11.57 -15.91 -1.71
C LEU A 312 -13.05 -15.90 -2.12
N GLN A 313 -13.51 -14.78 -2.67
CA GLN A 313 -14.87 -14.62 -3.16
C GLN A 313 -15.05 -15.25 -4.56
N PRO A 314 -16.27 -15.74 -4.90
CA PRO A 314 -16.56 -16.27 -6.23
C PRO A 314 -16.55 -15.19 -7.32
N MET A 315 -16.76 -13.92 -6.94
CA MET A 315 -16.73 -12.76 -7.83
C MET A 315 -16.41 -11.52 -7.01
N TYR A 316 -15.62 -10.59 -7.57
CA TYR A 316 -15.28 -9.32 -6.96
C TYR A 316 -15.88 -8.16 -7.77
N GLN A 317 -16.49 -7.21 -7.06
CA GLN A 317 -17.12 -6.02 -7.61
C GLN A 317 -16.46 -4.75 -7.06
N PHE A 318 -16.81 -3.60 -7.63
CA PHE A 318 -16.29 -2.29 -7.19
C PHE A 318 -16.38 -2.12 -5.66
N GLN A 319 -15.27 -1.63 -5.07
CA GLN A 319 -15.02 -1.50 -3.62
C GLN A 319 -14.78 -2.80 -2.85
N ASP A 320 -14.98 -3.97 -3.45
CA ASP A 320 -14.55 -5.21 -2.81
C ASP A 320 -13.01 -5.25 -2.74
N TYR A 321 -12.51 -6.00 -1.76
CA TYR A 321 -11.09 -6.15 -1.53
C TYR A 321 -10.74 -7.58 -1.15
N PHE A 322 -9.49 -7.94 -1.38
CA PHE A 322 -8.93 -9.19 -0.86
C PHE A 322 -7.65 -8.92 -0.07
N ILE A 323 -7.41 -9.76 0.93
CA ILE A 323 -6.22 -9.70 1.78
C ILE A 323 -5.31 -10.87 1.41
N VAL A 324 -4.02 -10.59 1.30
CA VAL A 324 -3.01 -11.61 1.03
C VAL A 324 -2.16 -11.85 2.26
N SER A 325 -1.87 -13.12 2.52
CA SER A 325 -0.92 -13.57 3.53
C SER A 325 -0.06 -14.70 2.98
N CYS A 326 1.09 -14.97 3.59
CA CYS A 326 1.93 -16.10 3.21
C CYS A 326 1.73 -17.30 4.14
N LYS A 327 2.07 -18.50 3.65
CA LYS A 327 2.27 -19.69 4.49
C LYS A 327 3.34 -19.40 5.57
N THR A 328 3.24 -20.09 6.70
CA THR A 328 4.23 -19.99 7.78
C THR A 328 5.65 -20.23 7.26
N GLY A 329 6.59 -19.36 7.62
CA GLY A 329 7.97 -19.41 7.14
C GLY A 329 8.24 -18.69 5.83
N TYR A 330 7.29 -17.89 5.35
CA TYR A 330 7.44 -17.03 4.17
C TYR A 330 7.10 -15.58 4.52
N ASN A 331 7.89 -14.65 4.00
CA ASN A 331 7.67 -13.22 4.09
C ASN A 331 6.85 -12.73 2.90
N LEU A 332 5.90 -11.84 3.15
CA LEU A 332 5.14 -11.16 2.12
C LEU A 332 5.98 -10.05 1.51
N MET A 333 6.25 -10.14 0.20
CA MET A 333 7.17 -9.26 -0.49
C MET A 333 6.48 -8.56 -1.67
N LYS A 334 6.82 -7.29 -1.87
CA LYS A 334 6.43 -6.51 -3.06
C LYS A 334 7.54 -5.53 -3.39
N ASP A 335 7.96 -5.48 -4.65
CA ASP A 335 9.02 -4.58 -5.12
C ASP A 335 10.30 -4.65 -4.23
N ASN A 336 10.71 -5.87 -3.83
CA ASN A 336 11.81 -6.16 -2.91
C ASN A 336 11.65 -5.59 -1.47
N GLN A 337 10.45 -5.20 -1.07
CA GLN A 337 10.15 -4.74 0.29
C GLN A 337 9.25 -5.73 1.02
N LYS A 338 9.60 -6.01 2.29
CA LYS A 338 8.80 -6.82 3.19
C LYS A 338 7.58 -6.04 3.67
N LEU A 339 6.40 -6.63 3.50
CA LEU A 339 5.12 -6.08 3.91
C LEU A 339 4.58 -6.82 5.15
N LEU A 340 3.91 -6.09 6.03
CA LEU A 340 3.19 -6.68 7.17
C LEU A 340 1.82 -7.24 6.75
N SER A 341 1.16 -6.55 5.82
CA SER A 341 -0.13 -6.92 5.27
C SER A 341 -0.27 -6.36 3.87
N PHE A 342 -1.00 -7.05 3.00
CA PHE A 342 -1.35 -6.57 1.68
C PHE A 342 -2.85 -6.62 1.47
N THR A 343 -3.40 -5.57 0.86
CA THR A 343 -4.80 -5.50 0.47
C THR A 343 -4.90 -4.87 -0.90
N ALA A 344 -5.63 -5.53 -1.79
CA ALA A 344 -5.99 -4.98 -3.09
C ALA A 344 -7.51 -4.73 -3.14
N VAL A 345 -7.90 -3.64 -3.78
CA VAL A 345 -9.27 -3.08 -3.84
C VAL A 345 -9.65 -2.93 -5.30
N CYS A 346 -10.86 -3.35 -5.65
CA CYS A 346 -11.41 -3.28 -7.00
C CYS A 346 -11.80 -1.85 -7.34
N GLN A 347 -11.22 -1.31 -8.41
CA GLN A 347 -11.41 0.07 -8.85
C GLN A 347 -12.60 0.23 -9.82
N ALA A 348 -13.00 1.48 -10.04
CA ALA A 348 -14.13 1.82 -10.89
C ALA A 348 -13.88 1.57 -12.39
N ASP A 349 -12.67 1.19 -12.80
CA ASP A 349 -12.33 0.78 -14.16
C ASP A 349 -12.29 -0.75 -14.34
N GLY A 350 -12.58 -1.51 -13.27
CA GLY A 350 -12.54 -2.97 -13.26
C GLY A 350 -11.14 -3.54 -13.07
N THR A 351 -10.17 -2.72 -12.69
CA THR A 351 -8.82 -3.17 -12.36
C THR A 351 -8.57 -3.20 -10.86
N TRP A 352 -7.56 -3.95 -10.43
CA TRP A 352 -7.08 -3.92 -9.06
C TRP A 352 -6.15 -2.72 -8.88
N HIS A 353 -6.34 -1.93 -7.81
CA HIS A 353 -5.52 -0.74 -7.58
C HIS A 353 -4.01 -1.04 -7.40
N GLN A 354 -3.67 -2.30 -7.13
CA GLN A 354 -2.31 -2.77 -6.94
C GLN A 354 -2.14 -4.21 -7.46
N SER A 355 -0.93 -4.49 -7.97
CA SER A 355 -0.51 -5.83 -8.41
C SER A 355 -0.33 -6.79 -7.25
N MET A 356 -0.53 -8.08 -7.54
CA MET A 356 -0.36 -9.21 -6.61
C MET A 356 1.08 -9.29 -6.08
N PRO A 357 1.30 -9.37 -4.75
CA PRO A 357 2.61 -9.59 -4.16
C PRO A 357 3.06 -11.06 -4.31
N TYR A 358 4.27 -11.37 -3.88
CA TYR A 358 4.80 -12.74 -3.85
C TYR A 358 5.29 -13.10 -2.45
N CYS A 359 5.41 -14.40 -2.17
CA CYS A 359 5.88 -14.90 -0.89
C CYS A 359 7.29 -15.49 -1.02
N GLU A 360 8.23 -14.95 -0.25
CA GLU A 360 9.63 -15.36 -0.25
C GLU A 360 9.97 -16.12 1.03
N ILE A 361 10.71 -17.23 0.92
CA ILE A 361 11.04 -18.06 2.07
C ILE A 361 11.91 -17.29 3.08
N VAL A 362 11.63 -17.45 4.37
CA VAL A 362 12.39 -16.82 5.45
C VAL A 362 13.83 -17.38 5.47
N ASN A 363 14.80 -16.49 5.71
CA ASN A 363 16.21 -16.82 5.84
C ASN A 363 16.72 -16.29 7.19
N CYS A 364 17.28 -17.18 8.01
CA CYS A 364 17.79 -16.86 9.35
C CYS A 364 19.21 -16.29 9.37
N GLY A 365 19.85 -16.14 8.20
CA GLY A 365 21.24 -15.71 8.09
C GLY A 365 22.21 -16.78 8.61
N ASN A 366 23.50 -16.42 8.64
CA ASN A 366 24.54 -17.33 9.11
C ASN A 366 24.38 -17.61 10.61
N PRO A 367 24.45 -18.89 11.04
CA PRO A 367 24.51 -19.21 12.46
C PRO A 367 25.67 -18.50 13.16
N THR A 368 25.47 -18.14 14.43
CA THR A 368 26.51 -17.53 15.26
C THR A 368 27.68 -18.50 15.42
N GLU A 369 28.92 -18.03 15.26
CA GLU A 369 30.10 -18.86 15.51
C GLU A 369 30.23 -19.22 17.00
N LEU A 370 30.60 -20.47 17.27
CA LEU A 370 30.78 -20.98 18.63
C LEU A 370 32.26 -20.95 19.02
N THR A 371 32.62 -20.13 20.01
CA THR A 371 34.00 -20.09 20.52
C THR A 371 34.42 -21.47 21.03
N ASN A 372 35.59 -21.95 20.60
CA ASN A 372 36.11 -23.29 20.89
C ASN A 372 35.20 -24.44 20.40
N GLY A 373 34.43 -24.17 19.34
CA GLY A 373 33.56 -25.14 18.70
C GLY A 373 33.27 -24.79 17.24
N ALA A 374 32.26 -25.45 16.71
CA ALA A 374 31.73 -25.25 15.37
C ALA A 374 30.25 -25.63 15.34
N PHE A 375 29.61 -25.44 14.19
CA PHE A 375 28.30 -26.03 13.91
C PHE A 375 28.35 -26.81 12.60
N ASP A 376 27.52 -27.84 12.50
CA ASP A 376 27.31 -28.60 11.27
C ASP A 376 25.85 -28.46 10.83
N TYR A 377 25.62 -28.41 9.51
CA TYR A 377 24.27 -28.53 8.96
C TYR A 377 23.81 -29.99 9.03
N VAL A 378 22.64 -30.21 9.62
CA VAL A 378 22.03 -31.55 9.69
C VAL A 378 21.45 -31.94 8.33
N ASN A 379 20.94 -30.96 7.57
CA ASN A 379 20.42 -31.18 6.22
C ASN A 379 21.57 -31.22 5.20
N LYS A 380 21.47 -32.09 4.18
CA LYS A 380 22.51 -32.31 3.14
C LYS A 380 22.88 -31.05 2.34
N SER A 381 22.01 -30.05 2.29
CA SER A 381 22.27 -28.76 1.67
C SER A 381 22.48 -27.68 2.74
N ALA A 382 23.70 -27.14 2.80
CA ALA A 382 24.02 -25.98 3.63
C ALA A 382 23.18 -24.78 3.18
N SER A 383 22.09 -24.51 3.90
CA SER A 383 21.14 -23.44 3.61
C SER A 383 20.57 -22.90 4.91
N ASN A 384 20.29 -21.59 4.94
CA ASN A 384 19.83 -20.88 6.13
C ASN A 384 18.34 -20.54 6.07
N ILE A 385 17.59 -21.27 5.24
CA ILE A 385 16.16 -21.03 5.02
C ILE A 385 15.32 -21.66 6.13
N TYR A 386 14.06 -21.25 6.22
CA TYR A 386 13.08 -21.80 7.16
C TYR A 386 13.11 -23.34 7.21
N GLN A 387 13.09 -23.90 8.43
CA GLN A 387 13.23 -25.34 8.73
C GLN A 387 14.61 -25.96 8.47
N SER A 388 15.62 -25.19 8.07
CA SER A 388 17.01 -25.66 8.14
C SER A 388 17.41 -25.93 9.59
N VAL A 389 18.24 -26.97 9.78
CA VAL A 389 18.68 -27.43 11.08
C VAL A 389 20.20 -27.50 11.14
N ILE A 390 20.75 -26.99 12.23
CA ILE A 390 22.18 -27.08 12.57
C ILE A 390 22.35 -27.76 13.93
N THR A 391 23.54 -28.30 14.17
CA THR A 391 23.96 -28.78 15.49
C THR A 391 25.30 -28.18 15.83
N TYR A 392 25.40 -27.59 17.03
CA TYR A 392 26.64 -27.09 17.59
C TYR A 392 27.47 -28.22 18.21
N LYS A 393 28.79 -28.14 18.06
CA LYS A 393 29.77 -29.06 18.67
C LYS A 393 30.96 -28.28 19.21
N CYS A 394 31.55 -28.78 20.30
CA CYS A 394 32.80 -28.22 20.83
C CYS A 394 34.01 -28.96 20.28
N ASN A 395 35.19 -28.36 20.41
CA ASN A 395 36.45 -28.96 20.03
C ASN A 395 36.87 -30.03 21.06
N GLU A 396 36.22 -31.19 20.99
CA GLU A 396 36.53 -32.36 21.79
C GLU A 396 37.95 -32.89 21.49
N PRO A 397 38.65 -33.51 22.47
CA PRO A 397 38.23 -33.78 23.84
C PRO A 397 38.55 -32.64 24.84
N TYR A 398 39.02 -31.49 24.36
CA TYR A 398 39.56 -30.42 25.21
C TYR A 398 38.49 -29.46 25.74
N TYR A 399 37.37 -29.37 25.04
CA TYR A 399 36.19 -28.66 25.47
C TYR A 399 34.99 -29.60 25.43
N HIS A 400 34.03 -29.37 26.31
CA HIS A 400 32.75 -30.08 26.32
C HIS A 400 31.61 -29.06 26.22
N ILE A 401 30.54 -29.46 25.53
CA ILE A 401 29.38 -28.61 25.35
C ILE A 401 28.56 -28.58 26.63
N VAL A 402 28.19 -27.38 27.05
CA VAL A 402 27.22 -27.17 28.12
C VAL A 402 26.03 -26.45 27.50
N THR A 403 24.96 -27.20 27.35
CA THR A 403 23.66 -26.65 27.01
C THR A 403 22.96 -26.24 28.31
N ARG A 404 22.25 -25.10 28.30
CA ARG A 404 21.48 -24.67 29.48
C ARG A 404 20.17 -25.46 29.56
N LYS A 405 19.02 -24.80 29.65
CA LYS A 405 17.71 -25.47 29.58
C LYS A 405 17.42 -26.09 28.21
N GLY A 406 18.17 -25.68 27.17
CA GLY A 406 18.00 -26.14 25.79
C GLY A 406 19.00 -27.20 25.33
N GLY A 407 19.01 -27.40 24.01
CA GLY A 407 19.88 -28.37 23.32
C GLY A 407 21.02 -27.73 22.52
N ASP A 408 21.76 -28.58 21.82
CA ASP A 408 22.82 -28.23 20.86
C ASP A 408 22.30 -28.08 19.42
N ARG A 409 21.05 -28.50 19.18
CA ARG A 409 20.40 -28.50 17.87
C ARG A 409 19.45 -27.31 17.69
N PHE A 410 19.67 -26.52 16.65
CA PHE A 410 18.95 -25.28 16.34
C PHE A 410 18.25 -25.37 14.99
N THR A 411 17.05 -24.80 14.91
CA THR A 411 16.22 -24.76 13.70
C THR A 411 15.95 -23.32 13.31
N CYS A 412 15.95 -23.03 12.01
CA CYS A 412 15.56 -21.72 11.49
C CYS A 412 14.05 -21.51 11.66
N SER A 413 13.69 -20.57 12.55
CA SER A 413 12.31 -20.25 12.92
C SER A 413 11.59 -19.44 11.84
N PRO A 414 10.25 -19.37 11.85
CA PRO A 414 9.51 -18.55 10.88
C PRO A 414 9.72 -17.04 11.09
N GLU A 415 10.25 -16.62 12.24
CA GLU A 415 10.64 -15.23 12.52
C GLU A 415 11.99 -14.84 11.91
N GLY A 416 12.75 -15.81 11.40
CA GLY A 416 14.09 -15.57 10.83
C GLY A 416 15.20 -15.62 11.87
N THR A 417 15.04 -16.41 12.92
CA THR A 417 16.07 -16.61 13.96
C THR A 417 16.39 -18.09 14.17
N TRP A 418 17.65 -18.40 14.50
CA TRP A 418 18.04 -19.73 14.92
C TRP A 418 17.61 -19.98 16.36
N VAL A 419 16.76 -20.98 16.58
CA VAL A 419 16.22 -21.32 17.91
C VAL A 419 16.42 -22.79 18.24
N ASP A 420 16.65 -23.09 19.51
CA ASP A 420 16.70 -24.47 20.01
C ASP A 420 15.30 -25.10 20.14
N GLN A 421 15.24 -26.30 20.73
CA GLN A 421 13.98 -27.04 20.95
C GLN A 421 13.00 -26.34 21.90
N ASP A 422 13.49 -25.44 22.77
CA ASP A 422 12.70 -24.68 23.73
C ASP A 422 12.43 -23.24 23.25
N GLY A 423 12.80 -22.90 22.01
CA GLY A 423 12.61 -21.57 21.43
C GLY A 423 13.64 -20.53 21.89
N GLN A 424 14.76 -20.93 22.48
CA GLN A 424 15.81 -19.99 22.90
C GLN A 424 16.80 -19.70 21.76
N VAL A 425 17.21 -18.45 21.66
CA VAL A 425 18.22 -17.97 20.68
C VAL A 425 19.65 -18.09 21.24
N LYS A 426 19.80 -18.45 22.51
CA LYS A 426 21.10 -18.45 23.19
C LYS A 426 21.91 -19.68 22.81
N THR A 427 23.07 -19.46 22.18
CA THR A 427 23.97 -20.54 21.78
C THR A 427 24.55 -21.29 22.99
N PRO A 428 24.92 -22.57 22.82
CA PRO A 428 25.64 -23.34 23.83
C PRO A 428 27.01 -22.73 24.16
N VAL A 429 27.61 -23.15 25.28
CA VAL A 429 28.96 -22.71 25.67
C VAL A 429 29.89 -23.92 25.72
N CYS A 430 31.09 -23.76 25.16
CA CYS A 430 32.15 -24.76 25.24
C CYS A 430 33.04 -24.51 26.46
N LEU A 431 32.95 -25.38 27.47
CA LEU A 431 33.75 -25.26 28.70
C LEU A 431 35.02 -26.13 28.64
N PRO A 432 36.18 -25.62 29.09
CA PRO A 432 37.40 -26.38 29.24
C PRO A 432 37.25 -27.71 30.01
N VAL A 433 37.86 -28.76 29.51
CA VAL A 433 38.01 -30.04 30.21
C VAL A 433 39.32 -30.01 31.00
N CYS A 434 39.24 -30.11 32.34
CA CYS A 434 40.42 -30.12 33.20
C CYS A 434 40.93 -31.53 33.54
N GLY A 435 42.22 -31.65 33.87
CA GLY A 435 42.81 -32.81 34.54
C GLY A 435 42.84 -34.10 33.71
N LYS A 436 42.70 -34.01 32.38
CA LYS A 436 42.71 -35.16 31.46
C LYS A 436 43.81 -35.02 30.42
N PRO A 437 45.09 -35.14 30.81
CA PRO A 437 46.20 -35.09 29.86
C PRO A 437 46.10 -36.24 28.86
N VAL A 438 46.45 -35.98 27.60
CA VAL A 438 46.47 -37.00 26.54
C VAL A 438 47.55 -38.06 26.79
N ASN A 439 48.65 -37.66 27.44
CA ASN A 439 49.77 -38.53 27.77
C ASN A 439 50.10 -38.41 29.28
N PRO A 440 49.26 -38.96 30.18
CA PRO A 440 49.48 -38.88 31.63
C PRO A 440 50.77 -39.58 32.04
N VAL A 441 51.32 -39.20 33.20
CA VAL A 441 52.36 -40.01 33.86
C VAL A 441 51.72 -41.32 34.34
N THR A 442 52.28 -42.45 33.93
CA THR A 442 51.75 -43.80 34.24
C THR A 442 52.54 -44.54 35.32
N GLU A 443 53.69 -44.00 35.73
CA GLU A 443 54.58 -44.63 36.70
C GLU A 443 54.22 -44.20 38.12
N PHE A 444 53.41 -45.01 38.81
CA PHE A 444 53.03 -44.81 40.22
C PHE A 444 54.09 -45.30 41.23
N GLN A 445 55.22 -45.82 40.75
CA GLN A 445 56.33 -46.25 41.60
C GLN A 445 57.21 -45.07 41.99
N ARG A 446 57.81 -45.14 43.19
CA ARG A 446 58.69 -44.09 43.73
C ARG A 446 59.83 -43.77 42.75
N ILE A 447 59.81 -42.57 42.16
CA ILE A 447 60.86 -42.10 41.26
C ILE A 447 62.03 -41.54 42.08
N LEU A 448 63.26 -42.04 41.83
CA LEU A 448 64.47 -41.54 42.47
C LEU A 448 65.18 -40.50 41.61
N GLY A 449 65.31 -39.25 42.08
CA GLY A 449 66.21 -38.23 41.50
C GLY A 449 65.63 -37.27 40.45
N GLY A 450 64.30 -37.25 40.27
CA GLY A 450 63.61 -36.44 39.25
C GLY A 450 63.76 -37.02 37.84
N ARG A 451 62.71 -36.91 37.02
CA ARG A 451 62.69 -37.38 35.62
C ARG A 451 62.31 -36.24 34.67
N SER A 452 62.80 -36.28 33.44
CA SER A 452 62.37 -35.35 32.39
C SER A 452 60.93 -35.64 31.99
N ALA A 453 60.09 -34.61 31.98
CA ALA A 453 58.70 -34.71 31.55
C ALA A 453 58.62 -34.81 30.02
N LYS A 454 57.74 -35.69 29.53
CA LYS A 454 57.38 -35.76 28.11
C LYS A 454 56.26 -34.78 27.79
N HIS A 455 56.11 -34.46 26.50
CA HIS A 455 54.98 -33.68 26.01
C HIS A 455 53.64 -34.29 26.45
N GLY A 456 52.75 -33.43 26.94
CA GLY A 456 51.44 -33.83 27.44
C GLY A 456 51.42 -34.47 28.83
N ASN A 457 52.56 -34.67 29.52
CA ASN A 457 52.56 -35.19 30.90
C ASN A 457 51.92 -34.22 31.90
N PHE A 458 52.29 -32.94 31.82
CA PHE A 458 51.81 -31.86 32.69
C PHE A 458 51.38 -30.68 31.83
N PRO A 459 50.28 -30.79 31.07
CA PRO A 459 49.86 -29.80 30.08
C PRO A 459 49.36 -28.49 30.70
N TRP A 460 49.16 -28.45 32.03
CA TRP A 460 48.84 -27.24 32.78
C TRP A 460 50.08 -26.45 33.18
N GLN A 461 51.29 -27.03 33.08
CA GLN A 461 52.50 -26.39 33.60
C GLN A 461 52.76 -25.06 32.90
N ALA A 462 52.79 -23.99 33.69
CA ALA A 462 53.25 -22.68 33.29
C ALA A 462 54.70 -22.46 33.75
N LEU A 463 55.49 -21.83 32.88
CA LEU A 463 56.75 -21.18 33.26
C LEU A 463 56.45 -19.69 33.40
N THR A 464 56.74 -19.12 34.55
CA THR A 464 56.55 -17.71 34.83
C THR A 464 57.91 -17.04 35.03
N ARG A 465 58.05 -15.80 34.56
CA ARG A 465 59.25 -14.98 34.73
C ARG A 465 58.90 -13.60 35.23
N ILE A 466 59.38 -13.28 36.44
CA ILE A 466 59.17 -11.99 37.12
C ILE A 466 60.52 -11.48 37.62
N HIS A 467 60.94 -11.92 38.81
CA HIS A 467 62.29 -11.69 39.39
C HIS A 467 63.23 -12.89 39.25
N GLY A 468 62.76 -13.94 38.58
CA GLY A 468 63.41 -15.24 38.41
C GLY A 468 62.47 -16.19 37.69
N ARG A 469 62.86 -17.46 37.54
CA ARG A 469 61.95 -18.49 37.05
C ARG A 469 61.08 -18.99 38.20
N ALA A 470 59.78 -19.04 37.94
CA ALA A 470 58.81 -19.67 38.83
C ALA A 470 57.85 -20.56 38.01
N GLY A 471 57.05 -21.34 38.74
CA GLY A 471 56.05 -22.23 38.19
C GLY A 471 54.64 -21.67 38.33
N GLY A 472 53.71 -22.32 37.64
CA GLY A 472 52.28 -22.12 37.81
C GLY A 472 51.50 -23.22 37.12
N ALA A 473 50.18 -23.19 37.27
CA ALA A 473 49.28 -24.13 36.61
C ALA A 473 48.09 -23.43 35.95
N LEU A 474 47.81 -23.78 34.71
CA LEU A 474 46.62 -23.34 34.01
C LEU A 474 45.34 -23.87 34.68
N LEU A 475 44.40 -22.98 34.94
CA LEU A 475 43.02 -23.21 35.35
C LEU A 475 42.10 -22.63 34.26
N GLY A 476 41.11 -23.43 33.82
CA GLY A 476 40.29 -23.06 32.66
C GLY A 476 41.12 -22.83 31.40
N ASP A 477 40.83 -21.76 30.67
CA ASP A 477 41.62 -21.33 29.51
C ASP A 477 42.26 -19.94 29.70
N ARG A 478 42.16 -19.34 30.89
CA ARG A 478 42.61 -17.96 31.12
C ARG A 478 43.35 -17.72 32.44
N TRP A 479 43.35 -18.66 33.38
CA TRP A 479 43.84 -18.39 34.74
C TRP A 479 45.10 -19.19 35.03
N ILE A 480 46.09 -18.59 35.68
CA ILE A 480 47.27 -19.30 36.20
C ILE A 480 47.25 -19.27 37.72
N LEU A 481 47.25 -20.46 38.33
CA LEU A 481 47.46 -20.65 39.76
C LEU A 481 48.95 -20.67 40.08
N THR A 482 49.36 -19.89 41.07
CA THR A 482 50.76 -19.82 41.52
C THR A 482 50.84 -19.36 42.99
N ALA A 483 52.05 -19.15 43.51
CA ALA A 483 52.30 -18.69 44.88
C ALA A 483 52.35 -17.14 44.96
N ALA A 484 51.92 -16.57 46.08
CA ALA A 484 51.93 -15.12 46.30
C ALA A 484 53.35 -14.56 46.49
N HIS A 485 54.24 -15.32 47.12
CA HIS A 485 55.61 -14.91 47.41
C HIS A 485 56.46 -14.66 46.15
N ILE A 486 56.00 -15.12 44.98
CA ILE A 486 56.67 -14.86 43.70
C ILE A 486 56.52 -13.38 43.32
N PHE A 487 55.37 -12.78 43.64
CA PHE A 487 55.10 -11.36 43.41
C PHE A 487 55.59 -10.49 44.56
N LEU A 488 55.51 -11.00 45.79
CA LEU A 488 55.89 -10.31 47.01
C LEU A 488 56.85 -11.17 47.85
N PRO A 489 58.15 -11.24 47.51
CA PRO A 489 59.13 -12.07 48.20
C PRO A 489 59.28 -11.72 49.69
N LYS A 490 59.59 -12.72 50.53
CA LYS A 490 59.92 -12.52 51.96
C LYS A 490 61.33 -11.94 52.12
N GLY A 491 61.54 -11.11 53.14
CA GLY A 491 62.84 -10.52 53.45
C GLY A 491 63.30 -9.40 52.49
N GLU A 492 62.51 -9.07 51.47
CA GLU A 492 62.71 -7.88 50.64
C GLU A 492 61.81 -6.73 51.14
N GLY A 493 62.32 -5.50 51.09
CA GLY A 493 61.56 -4.31 51.49
C GLY A 493 60.30 -4.11 50.64
N GLU A 494 59.34 -3.32 51.13
CA GLU A 494 58.06 -3.04 50.46
C GLU A 494 58.31 -2.59 49.00
N SER A 495 57.88 -3.39 48.02
CA SER A 495 58.04 -3.06 46.60
C SER A 495 57.32 -1.75 46.30
N THR A 496 58.00 -0.83 45.60
CA THR A 496 57.41 0.46 45.21
C THR A 496 56.45 0.35 44.03
N LYS A 497 56.36 -0.83 43.38
CA LYS A 497 55.50 -1.06 42.22
C LYS A 497 54.12 -1.56 42.62
N SER A 498 53.09 -1.06 41.94
CA SER A 498 51.73 -1.59 42.08
C SER A 498 51.59 -2.98 41.41
N LEU A 499 50.57 -3.75 41.80
CA LEU A 499 50.32 -5.06 41.18
C LEU A 499 49.99 -4.97 39.67
N ASP A 500 49.40 -3.87 39.23
CA ASP A 500 49.13 -3.63 37.81
C ASP A 500 50.43 -3.43 37.02
N GLU A 501 51.40 -2.69 37.58
CA GLU A 501 52.74 -2.54 36.98
C GLU A 501 53.49 -3.87 36.95
N VAL A 502 53.35 -4.69 37.99
CA VAL A 502 53.94 -6.04 38.01
C VAL A 502 53.30 -6.92 36.94
N ALA A 503 51.98 -6.85 36.74
CA ALA A 503 51.27 -7.62 35.72
C ALA A 503 51.76 -7.36 34.29
N GLU A 504 52.20 -6.12 33.99
CA GLU A 504 52.78 -5.78 32.68
C GLU A 504 54.18 -6.38 32.46
N GLU A 505 54.93 -6.67 33.53
CA GLU A 505 56.28 -7.23 33.46
C GLU A 505 56.31 -8.77 33.49
N VAL A 506 55.25 -9.40 34.01
CA VAL A 506 55.19 -10.86 34.11
C VAL A 506 55.10 -11.50 32.74
N GLU A 507 56.00 -12.45 32.48
CA GLU A 507 55.90 -13.33 31.32
C GLU A 507 55.42 -14.72 31.74
N VAL A 508 54.43 -15.24 31.03
CA VAL A 508 53.87 -16.58 31.19
C VAL A 508 54.04 -17.36 29.90
N PHE A 509 54.64 -18.55 29.99
CA PHE A 509 54.83 -19.46 28.86
C PHE A 509 54.17 -20.82 29.13
N LEU A 510 53.50 -21.37 28.13
CA LEU A 510 52.73 -22.62 28.20
C LEU A 510 53.03 -23.52 26.98
N GLY A 511 52.73 -24.82 27.11
CA GLY A 511 52.56 -25.71 25.95
C GLY A 511 53.80 -26.47 25.47
N HIS A 512 54.95 -26.34 26.12
CA HIS A 512 56.16 -27.07 25.75
C HIS A 512 57.01 -27.46 26.96
N THR A 513 57.80 -28.53 26.84
CA THR A 513 58.67 -29.04 27.91
C THR A 513 60.07 -28.44 27.89
N ALA A 514 60.56 -27.95 26.76
CA ALA A 514 61.84 -27.23 26.64
C ALA A 514 61.65 -25.71 26.77
N VAL A 515 62.49 -25.06 27.58
CA VAL A 515 62.39 -23.62 27.87
C VAL A 515 62.62 -22.74 26.64
N ASP A 516 63.55 -23.12 25.76
CA ASP A 516 63.83 -22.34 24.55
C ASP A 516 62.66 -22.37 23.55
N GLU A 517 61.98 -23.50 23.45
CA GLU A 517 60.78 -23.63 22.63
C GLU A 517 59.58 -22.91 23.25
N LEU A 518 59.44 -22.93 24.58
CA LEU A 518 58.43 -22.12 25.29
C LEU A 518 58.58 -20.63 24.93
N ARG A 519 59.81 -20.11 24.91
CA ARG A 519 60.09 -18.72 24.51
C ARG A 519 59.74 -18.44 23.05
N LYS A 520 59.91 -19.41 22.15
CA LYS A 520 59.53 -19.30 20.74
C LYS A 520 58.01 -19.32 20.53
N LEU A 521 57.26 -20.05 21.35
CA LEU A 521 55.80 -20.05 21.32
C LEU A 521 55.20 -18.70 21.74
N GLY A 522 55.96 -17.89 22.47
CA GLY A 522 55.60 -16.52 22.82
C GLY A 522 55.02 -16.39 24.23
N ASN A 523 55.05 -15.17 24.73
CA ASN A 523 54.51 -14.80 26.04
C ASN A 523 52.97 -14.69 25.99
N HIS A 524 52.30 -15.19 27.03
CA HIS A 524 50.90 -14.90 27.32
C HIS A 524 50.80 -13.73 28.31
N PRO A 525 50.43 -12.52 27.86
CA PRO A 525 50.41 -11.34 28.72
C PRO A 525 49.36 -11.46 29.83
N VAL A 526 49.71 -11.01 31.03
CA VAL A 526 48.82 -10.99 32.19
C VAL A 526 48.02 -9.69 32.20
N ARG A 527 46.72 -9.79 32.50
CA ARG A 527 45.80 -8.66 32.65
C ARG A 527 45.75 -8.16 34.09
N ARG A 528 45.66 -9.08 35.05
CA ARG A 528 45.50 -8.80 36.49
C ARG A 528 46.15 -9.88 37.34
N ILE A 529 46.62 -9.49 38.51
CA ILE A 529 47.16 -10.38 39.53
C ILE A 529 46.31 -10.25 40.80
N PHE A 530 45.92 -11.37 41.37
CA PHE A 530 45.16 -11.46 42.62
C PHE A 530 45.99 -12.21 43.65
N ILE A 531 46.35 -11.52 44.73
CA ILE A 531 47.05 -12.11 45.88
C ILE A 531 46.02 -12.35 46.98
N HIS A 532 46.08 -13.51 47.63
CA HIS A 532 45.17 -13.81 48.72
C HIS A 532 45.39 -12.85 49.91
N PRO A 533 44.32 -12.31 50.53
CA PRO A 533 44.43 -11.29 51.58
C PRO A 533 45.17 -11.74 52.85
N ASP A 534 45.15 -13.05 53.14
CA ASP A 534 45.87 -13.60 54.30
C ASP A 534 47.40 -13.63 54.11
N TYR A 535 47.91 -13.37 52.90
CA TYR A 535 49.34 -13.31 52.64
C TYR A 535 49.94 -11.99 53.15
N SER A 536 50.85 -12.08 54.12
CA SER A 536 51.56 -10.91 54.66
C SER A 536 53.05 -10.95 54.28
N PRO A 537 53.54 -10.09 53.37
CA PRO A 537 54.98 -10.06 53.03
C PRO A 537 55.87 -9.56 54.17
N LYS A 538 55.31 -8.86 55.17
CA LYS A 538 56.05 -8.27 56.31
C LYS A 538 56.48 -9.28 57.38
N ASP A 539 55.89 -10.47 57.36
CA ASP A 539 56.22 -11.56 58.28
C ASP A 539 57.10 -12.59 57.55
N ASP A 540 58.42 -12.49 57.73
CA ASP A 540 59.42 -13.28 56.99
C ASP A 540 59.30 -14.80 57.20
N TYR A 541 58.61 -15.24 58.26
CA TYR A 541 58.56 -16.64 58.66
C TYR A 541 57.19 -17.29 58.44
N ASN A 542 56.18 -16.52 58.02
CA ASN A 542 54.82 -16.98 57.87
C ASN A 542 54.33 -16.92 56.42
N PHE A 543 54.18 -18.08 55.79
CA PHE A 543 53.68 -18.21 54.41
C PHE A 543 52.18 -18.51 54.35
N ASN A 544 51.42 -18.24 55.41
CA ASN A 544 49.97 -18.42 55.36
C ASN A 544 49.38 -17.53 54.25
N GLY A 545 48.38 -18.04 53.52
CA GLY A 545 47.82 -17.35 52.36
C GLY A 545 48.75 -17.30 51.13
N ASP A 546 49.84 -18.07 51.07
CA ASP A 546 50.76 -18.04 49.94
C ASP A 546 50.19 -18.69 48.67
N ILE A 547 49.27 -17.97 48.04
CA ILE A 547 48.53 -18.34 46.83
C ILE A 547 48.13 -17.07 46.07
N ALA A 548 48.24 -17.14 44.75
CA ALA A 548 47.87 -16.06 43.85
C ALA A 548 47.30 -16.59 42.53
N LEU A 549 46.51 -15.74 41.85
CA LEU A 549 45.96 -16.00 40.52
C LEU A 549 46.42 -14.92 39.54
N MET A 550 46.76 -15.33 38.33
CA MET A 550 46.97 -14.43 37.19
C MET A 550 45.87 -14.63 36.17
N GLU A 551 45.18 -13.55 35.80
CA GLU A 551 44.25 -13.53 34.67
C GLU A 551 45.05 -13.23 33.39
N LEU A 552 45.06 -14.12 32.42
CA LEU A 552 45.65 -13.86 31.10
C LEU A 552 44.78 -12.89 30.31
N LYS A 553 45.39 -12.00 29.53
CA LYS A 553 44.69 -11.02 28.69
C LYS A 553 43.85 -11.67 27.59
N HIS A 554 44.28 -12.82 27.11
CA HIS A 554 43.60 -13.61 26.09
C HIS A 554 43.52 -15.07 26.53
N PRO A 555 42.38 -15.76 26.32
CA PRO A 555 42.28 -17.18 26.61
C PRO A 555 43.22 -17.98 25.69
N VAL A 556 43.80 -19.05 26.21
CA VAL A 556 44.66 -19.96 25.45
C VAL A 556 43.83 -21.05 24.77
N THR A 557 44.22 -21.43 23.57
CA THR A 557 43.60 -22.54 22.86
C THR A 557 44.07 -23.86 23.46
N LEU A 558 43.13 -24.64 23.99
CA LEU A 558 43.44 -25.94 24.60
C LEU A 558 43.77 -26.99 23.54
N GLY A 559 44.67 -27.91 23.90
CA GLY A 559 45.17 -28.94 23.00
C GLY A 559 45.98 -30.00 23.74
N PRO A 560 46.68 -30.91 23.05
CA PRO A 560 47.34 -32.04 23.70
C PRO A 560 48.45 -31.63 24.68
N ASN A 561 49.01 -30.43 24.53
CA ASN A 561 50.08 -29.89 25.36
C ASN A 561 49.68 -28.72 26.27
N ILE A 562 48.47 -28.16 26.11
CA ILE A 562 47.93 -27.06 26.91
C ILE A 562 46.55 -27.47 27.40
N LEU A 563 46.43 -27.87 28.65
CA LEU A 563 45.17 -28.27 29.29
C LEU A 563 45.19 -27.86 30.75
N PRO A 564 44.08 -27.37 31.30
CA PRO A 564 44.05 -26.98 32.70
C PRO A 564 44.08 -28.18 33.64
N VAL A 565 44.58 -27.96 34.85
CA VAL A 565 44.44 -28.89 35.97
C VAL A 565 43.10 -28.67 36.66
N CYS A 566 42.55 -29.69 37.32
CA CYS A 566 41.33 -29.51 38.11
C CYS A 566 41.64 -28.95 39.50
N LEU A 567 40.69 -28.20 40.05
CA LEU A 567 40.68 -27.84 41.47
C LEU A 567 40.17 -29.02 42.31
N PRO A 568 40.65 -29.17 43.54
CA PRO A 568 40.24 -30.26 44.41
C PRO A 568 38.80 -30.10 44.88
N ASP A 569 38.10 -31.21 45.02
CA ASP A 569 36.79 -31.24 45.66
C ASP A 569 36.94 -30.97 47.16
N ALA A 570 36.22 -29.96 47.67
CA ALA A 570 36.19 -29.53 49.06
C ALA A 570 35.98 -30.69 50.06
N THR A 571 35.31 -31.76 49.62
CA THR A 571 34.98 -32.93 50.45
C THR A 571 36.08 -34.00 50.52
N ASN A 572 37.02 -34.00 49.56
CA ASN A 572 38.03 -35.05 49.47
C ASN A 572 39.35 -34.62 50.13
N THR A 573 39.53 -35.00 51.40
CA THR A 573 40.74 -34.73 52.18
C THR A 573 41.79 -35.85 52.08
N THR A 574 41.49 -36.94 51.37
CA THR A 574 42.37 -38.13 51.30
C THR A 574 43.72 -37.85 50.64
N PHE A 575 43.79 -36.81 49.80
CA PHE A 575 45.00 -36.37 49.12
C PHE A 575 46.16 -35.99 50.06
N TYR A 576 45.84 -35.64 51.31
CA TYR A 576 46.80 -35.18 52.31
C TYR A 576 47.15 -36.26 53.35
N MET A 577 46.67 -37.49 53.16
CA MET A 577 46.99 -38.60 54.07
C MET A 577 48.46 -39.02 53.91
N ASP A 578 49.07 -39.44 55.03
CA ASP A 578 50.45 -39.90 55.08
C ASP A 578 50.72 -41.03 54.07
N GLY A 579 51.72 -40.84 53.22
CA GLY A 579 52.11 -41.77 52.16
C GLY A 579 51.37 -41.59 50.84
N HIS A 580 50.35 -40.74 50.75
CA HIS A 580 49.64 -40.49 49.49
C HIS A 580 50.56 -39.80 48.48
N VAL A 581 50.79 -40.42 47.33
CA VAL A 581 51.77 -39.95 46.34
C VAL A 581 51.16 -38.91 45.42
N GLY A 582 51.83 -37.76 45.30
CA GLY A 582 51.56 -36.77 44.26
C GLY A 582 52.82 -36.45 43.46
N TYR A 583 52.64 -35.58 42.47
CA TYR A 583 53.66 -35.22 41.50
C TYR A 583 53.83 -33.71 41.44
N VAL A 584 55.07 -33.27 41.51
CA VAL A 584 55.43 -31.86 41.29
C VAL A 584 56.25 -31.79 40.02
N SER A 585 55.89 -30.87 39.14
CA SER A 585 56.65 -30.55 37.93
C SER A 585 57.17 -29.12 37.97
N GLY A 586 58.36 -28.88 37.41
CA GLY A 586 58.95 -27.54 37.44
C GLY A 586 60.21 -27.40 36.60
N PHE A 587 60.59 -26.13 36.40
CA PHE A 587 61.76 -25.69 35.63
C PHE A 587 62.88 -25.17 36.55
N GLY A 588 62.87 -25.59 37.82
CA GLY A 588 63.80 -25.14 38.84
C GLY A 588 65.23 -25.63 38.67
N VAL A 589 65.99 -25.48 39.74
CA VAL A 589 67.44 -25.73 39.77
C VAL A 589 67.71 -27.23 39.98
N GLU A 590 68.52 -27.80 39.08
CA GLU A 590 69.10 -29.12 39.21
C GLU A 590 70.62 -29.00 39.41
N LYS A 591 71.16 -29.56 40.49
CA LYS A 591 72.62 -29.62 40.74
C LYS A 591 73.33 -28.26 40.52
N ASN A 592 72.71 -27.18 41.02
CA ASN A 592 73.15 -25.78 40.92
C ASN A 592 73.00 -25.11 39.53
N PHE A 593 72.33 -25.74 38.55
CA PHE A 593 72.01 -25.13 37.24
C PHE A 593 70.50 -25.11 36.99
N LEU A 594 70.00 -24.07 36.32
CA LEU A 594 68.59 -24.01 35.90
C LEU A 594 68.30 -25.09 34.84
N ALA A 595 67.23 -25.87 35.02
CA ALA A 595 66.85 -26.90 34.05
C ALA A 595 66.44 -26.28 32.70
N SER A 596 66.94 -26.83 31.60
CA SER A 596 66.51 -26.46 30.23
C SER A 596 65.23 -27.18 29.79
N HIS A 597 64.88 -28.27 30.47
CA HIS A 597 63.69 -29.08 30.23
C HIS A 597 62.88 -29.27 31.52
N LEU A 598 61.56 -29.35 31.37
CA LEU A 598 60.62 -29.62 32.44
C LEU A 598 60.96 -30.95 33.09
N LYS A 599 61.09 -30.94 34.42
CA LYS A 599 61.26 -32.15 35.20
C LYS A 599 60.08 -32.35 36.14
N TYR A 600 59.96 -33.56 36.64
CA TYR A 600 58.98 -33.91 37.65
C TYR A 600 59.53 -34.91 38.66
N VAL A 601 58.93 -34.92 39.84
CA VAL A 601 59.23 -35.85 40.92
C VAL A 601 57.95 -36.33 41.57
N SER A 602 57.92 -37.61 41.99
CA SER A 602 56.85 -38.17 42.81
C SER A 602 57.23 -38.03 44.29
N LEU A 603 56.39 -37.37 45.09
CA LEU A 603 56.60 -37.16 46.51
C LEU A 603 55.40 -37.69 47.29
N PRO A 604 55.59 -38.40 48.42
CA PRO A 604 54.49 -38.74 49.31
C PRO A 604 54.13 -37.53 50.20
N ALA A 605 52.84 -37.30 50.40
CA ALA A 605 52.35 -36.43 51.45
C ALA A 605 52.71 -37.02 52.82
N VAL A 606 52.98 -36.16 53.80
CA VAL A 606 53.45 -36.57 55.12
C VAL A 606 52.47 -36.06 56.17
N ALA A 607 52.20 -36.90 57.18
CA ALA A 607 51.34 -36.53 58.30
C ALA A 607 51.84 -35.22 58.94
N ARG A 608 50.91 -34.29 59.21
CA ARG A 608 51.20 -32.97 59.75
C ARG A 608 52.05 -33.01 61.03
N GLU A 609 51.76 -33.95 61.93
CA GLU A 609 52.48 -34.11 63.20
C GLU A 609 53.94 -34.51 62.97
N LYS A 610 54.25 -35.28 61.92
CA LYS A 610 55.62 -35.67 61.58
C LYS A 610 56.42 -34.46 61.08
N CYS A 611 55.81 -33.62 60.25
CA CYS A 611 56.46 -32.42 59.75
C CYS A 611 56.66 -31.35 60.82
N GLN A 612 55.68 -31.16 61.71
CA GLN A 612 55.84 -30.26 62.85
C GLN A 612 56.99 -30.73 63.75
N ARG A 613 57.03 -32.02 64.12
CA ARG A 613 58.14 -32.57 64.94
C ARG A 613 59.50 -32.42 64.27
N TRP A 614 59.55 -32.58 62.94
CA TRP A 614 60.79 -32.38 62.18
C TRP A 614 61.24 -30.91 62.22
N LEU A 615 60.32 -29.96 62.03
CA LEU A 615 60.59 -28.52 62.19
C LEU A 615 61.06 -28.19 63.61
N ASP A 616 60.38 -28.71 64.63
CA ASP A 616 60.73 -28.47 66.04
C ASP A 616 62.14 -29.00 66.37
N SER A 617 62.56 -30.09 65.72
CA SER A 617 63.90 -30.70 65.91
C SER A 617 65.06 -29.89 65.35
N LEU A 618 64.80 -28.89 64.49
CA LEU A 618 65.82 -28.04 63.88
C LEU A 618 66.30 -26.88 64.79
N ASN A 619 65.93 -26.90 66.09
CA ASN A 619 66.42 -26.02 67.17
C ASN A 619 66.61 -24.53 66.75
N GLY A 620 65.53 -23.75 66.70
CA GLY A 620 65.58 -22.28 66.79
C GLY A 620 66.31 -21.50 65.69
N GLU A 621 66.92 -22.14 64.69
CA GLU A 621 67.62 -21.46 63.59
C GLU A 621 66.67 -20.87 62.53
N THR A 622 65.41 -21.32 62.47
CA THR A 622 64.37 -20.77 61.56
C THR A 622 62.97 -20.87 62.19
N PRO A 623 62.37 -19.77 62.70
CA PRO A 623 61.04 -19.79 63.35
C PRO A 623 59.87 -19.87 62.33
N MET A 624 59.95 -20.79 61.35
CA MET A 624 58.94 -20.93 60.29
C MET A 624 57.57 -21.37 60.86
N VAL A 625 56.50 -20.70 60.43
CA VAL A 625 55.13 -20.98 60.84
C VAL A 625 54.51 -22.04 59.92
N PHE A 626 54.18 -23.21 60.47
CA PHE A 626 53.46 -24.26 59.75
C PHE A 626 51.96 -24.27 60.11
N SER A 627 51.14 -23.58 59.31
CA SER A 627 49.69 -23.42 59.56
C SER A 627 48.84 -24.59 59.02
N GLU A 628 47.57 -24.67 59.42
CA GLU A 628 46.59 -25.66 58.90
C GLU A 628 46.26 -25.49 57.40
N ASN A 629 46.63 -24.34 56.83
CA ASN A 629 46.52 -24.04 55.40
C ASN A 629 47.71 -24.55 54.59
N MET A 630 48.57 -25.35 55.22
CA MET A 630 49.73 -25.95 54.59
C MET A 630 49.74 -27.46 54.84
N PHE A 631 50.41 -28.18 53.94
CA PHE A 631 50.84 -29.55 54.18
C PHE A 631 52.29 -29.70 53.71
N CYS A 632 52.88 -30.83 54.04
CA CYS A 632 54.26 -31.14 53.68
C CYS A 632 54.31 -32.43 52.87
N ALA A 633 55.27 -32.51 51.96
CA ALA A 633 55.53 -33.71 51.18
C ALA A 633 57.03 -33.89 50.97
N GLY A 634 57.47 -35.15 50.96
CA GLY A 634 58.89 -35.46 50.79
C GLY A 634 59.32 -36.73 51.52
N SER A 635 60.61 -37.04 51.43
CA SER A 635 61.19 -38.23 52.05
C SER A 635 62.59 -37.92 52.60
N LEU A 636 62.74 -38.03 53.92
CA LEU A 636 64.01 -37.80 54.63
C LEU A 636 65.09 -38.85 54.28
N LEU A 637 64.69 -40.06 53.87
CA LEU A 637 65.60 -41.17 53.57
C LEU A 637 66.37 -40.97 52.26
N ASP A 638 65.75 -40.32 51.27
CA ASP A 638 66.31 -40.25 49.93
C ASP A 638 66.99 -38.91 49.62
N LYS A 639 67.00 -37.95 50.56
CA LYS A 639 67.43 -36.55 50.34
C LYS A 639 66.79 -35.97 49.06
N LYS A 640 65.45 -35.86 49.03
CA LYS A 640 64.69 -35.35 47.88
C LYS A 640 63.64 -34.35 48.31
N ASP A 641 63.70 -33.19 47.69
CA ASP A 641 62.76 -32.10 47.89
C ASP A 641 62.63 -31.30 46.58
N THR A 642 61.57 -30.53 46.46
CA THR A 642 61.48 -29.42 45.49
C THR A 642 62.57 -28.39 45.80
N CYS A 643 63.14 -27.77 44.76
CA CYS A 643 64.27 -26.85 44.91
C CYS A 643 63.93 -25.44 44.41
N GLN A 644 64.85 -24.50 44.62
CA GLN A 644 64.73 -23.13 44.11
C GLN A 644 64.36 -23.12 42.61
N GLY A 645 63.38 -22.30 42.25
CA GLY A 645 62.88 -22.18 40.87
C GLY A 645 61.68 -23.08 40.52
N ASP A 646 61.22 -23.93 41.45
CA ASP A 646 59.93 -24.62 41.36
C ASP A 646 58.81 -23.90 42.16
N SER A 647 59.13 -22.78 42.81
CA SER A 647 58.15 -21.95 43.55
C SER A 647 56.93 -21.64 42.69
N GLY A 648 55.73 -21.82 43.24
CA GLY A 648 54.46 -21.61 42.53
C GLY A 648 54.03 -22.73 41.59
N SER A 649 54.88 -23.72 41.32
CA SER A 649 54.42 -24.96 40.67
C SER A 649 53.41 -25.68 41.56
N VAL A 650 52.55 -26.49 40.95
CA VAL A 650 51.51 -27.22 41.66
C VAL A 650 51.92 -28.64 42.00
N TYR A 651 51.55 -29.06 43.20
CA TYR A 651 51.53 -30.46 43.61
C TYR A 651 50.23 -31.08 43.11
N THR A 652 50.35 -32.05 42.22
CA THR A 652 49.21 -32.68 41.54
C THR A 652 49.01 -34.13 41.96
N VAL A 653 47.74 -34.52 42.05
CA VAL A 653 47.33 -35.88 42.41
C VAL A 653 46.34 -36.38 41.37
N PHE A 654 46.44 -37.65 41.00
CA PHE A 654 45.41 -38.32 40.23
C PHE A 654 44.29 -38.76 41.17
N ASP A 655 43.16 -38.06 41.12
CA ASP A 655 41.98 -38.43 41.88
C ASP A 655 41.26 -39.59 41.19
N THR A 656 41.33 -40.77 41.80
CA THR A 656 40.71 -42.00 41.27
C THR A 656 39.20 -41.93 41.29
N ALA A 657 38.58 -41.11 42.14
CA ALA A 657 37.13 -40.95 42.19
C ALA A 657 36.59 -40.19 40.98
N SER A 658 37.21 -39.06 40.63
CA SER A 658 36.83 -38.28 39.44
C SER A 658 37.51 -38.73 38.15
N GLY A 659 38.56 -39.53 38.23
CA GLY A 659 39.41 -39.91 37.10
C GLY A 659 40.17 -38.74 36.50
N ARG A 660 40.53 -37.73 37.32
CA ARG A 660 41.15 -36.48 36.88
C ARG A 660 42.36 -36.09 37.73
N TRP A 661 43.32 -35.44 37.08
CA TRP A 661 44.44 -34.80 37.74
C TRP A 661 44.03 -33.48 38.37
N THR A 662 44.41 -33.32 39.65
CA THR A 662 43.93 -32.26 40.53
C THR A 662 45.10 -31.57 41.21
N ALA A 663 45.09 -30.24 41.27
CA ALA A 663 46.10 -29.44 41.96
C ALA A 663 45.75 -29.33 43.45
N THR A 664 46.43 -30.09 44.30
CA THR A 664 46.14 -30.14 45.75
C THR A 664 47.10 -29.26 46.56
N GLY A 665 48.27 -28.94 46.00
CA GLY A 665 49.24 -28.06 46.65
C GLY A 665 49.88 -27.06 45.70
N ILE A 666 50.47 -26.00 46.26
CA ILE A 666 51.35 -25.06 45.56
C ILE A 666 52.69 -25.05 46.30
N VAL A 667 53.80 -25.20 45.59
CA VAL A 667 55.14 -25.12 46.16
C VAL A 667 55.35 -23.75 46.79
N SER A 668 55.49 -23.70 48.12
CA SER A 668 55.55 -22.46 48.90
C SER A 668 56.95 -22.22 49.45
N TRP A 669 57.44 -23.04 50.38
CA TRP A 669 58.75 -22.88 51.00
C TRP A 669 59.37 -24.23 51.42
N GLY A 670 60.66 -24.21 51.78
CA GLY A 670 61.40 -25.40 52.25
C GLY A 670 62.75 -25.02 52.85
N ILE A 671 63.33 -25.90 53.66
CA ILE A 671 64.62 -25.68 54.34
C ILE A 671 65.70 -26.50 53.63
N GLY A 672 66.42 -25.84 52.71
CA GLY A 672 67.50 -26.44 51.92
C GLY A 672 67.01 -27.41 50.84
N CYS A 673 67.52 -27.27 49.60
CA CYS A 673 67.15 -28.19 48.53
C CYS A 673 67.57 -29.62 48.87
N ALA A 674 66.60 -30.52 48.92
CA ALA A 674 66.80 -31.96 49.13
C ALA A 674 67.33 -32.32 50.54
N GLN A 675 67.17 -31.43 51.53
CA GLN A 675 67.63 -31.62 52.91
C GLN A 675 66.49 -31.92 53.90
N GLY A 676 65.23 -31.89 53.45
CA GLY A 676 64.06 -32.02 54.33
C GLY A 676 62.74 -32.33 53.61
N TYR A 677 61.64 -31.87 54.22
CA TYR A 677 60.32 -31.85 53.61
C TYR A 677 60.07 -30.50 52.92
N GLY A 678 59.40 -30.53 51.77
CA GLY A 678 58.86 -29.33 51.13
C GLY A 678 57.50 -28.99 51.72
N PHE A 679 57.20 -27.69 51.82
CA PHE A 679 55.94 -27.17 52.33
C PHE A 679 55.11 -26.55 51.21
N TYR A 680 53.83 -26.88 51.22
CA TYR A 680 52.91 -26.59 50.15
C TYR A 680 51.67 -25.89 50.69
N THR A 681 51.23 -24.83 50.03
CA THR A 681 49.93 -24.22 50.30
C THR A 681 48.84 -25.21 49.95
N LYS A 682 47.93 -25.49 50.89
CA LYS A 682 46.86 -26.47 50.75
C LYS A 682 45.71 -25.89 49.92
N VAL A 683 45.70 -26.15 48.62
CA VAL A 683 44.76 -25.54 47.65
C VAL A 683 43.30 -25.76 48.04
N LEU A 684 42.99 -26.92 48.64
CA LEU A 684 41.64 -27.26 49.11
C LEU A 684 41.00 -26.15 49.97
N ASN A 685 41.79 -25.51 50.84
CA ASN A 685 41.29 -24.49 51.77
C ASN A 685 41.00 -23.15 51.07
N TYR A 686 41.41 -22.98 49.80
CA TYR A 686 41.27 -21.74 49.04
C TYR A 686 40.41 -21.91 47.78
N VAL A 687 39.78 -23.07 47.56
CA VAL A 687 38.96 -23.34 46.36
C VAL A 687 37.83 -22.34 46.20
N ASP A 688 37.18 -21.93 47.30
CA ASP A 688 36.08 -20.96 47.25
C ASP A 688 36.59 -19.57 46.83
N TRP A 689 37.71 -19.11 47.39
CA TRP A 689 38.36 -17.87 46.95
C TRP A 689 38.74 -17.92 45.47
N ILE A 690 39.32 -19.02 45.00
CA ILE A 690 39.67 -19.20 43.58
C ILE A 690 38.41 -19.09 42.70
N LYS A 691 37.34 -19.80 43.08
CA LYS A 691 36.08 -19.80 42.31
C LYS A 691 35.41 -18.43 42.30
N ASP A 692 35.44 -17.70 43.41
CA ASP A 692 34.81 -16.38 43.50
C ASP A 692 35.55 -15.36 42.63
N ILE A 693 36.88 -15.38 42.60
CA ILE A 693 37.67 -14.56 41.66
C ILE A 693 37.38 -14.95 40.20
N MET A 694 37.31 -16.25 39.90
CA MET A 694 37.05 -16.74 38.54
C MET A 694 35.60 -16.55 38.07
N ARG A 695 34.65 -16.26 38.97
CA ARG A 695 33.20 -16.07 38.66
C ARG A 695 32.84 -14.65 38.23
N GLU A 696 33.73 -13.68 38.43
CA GLU A 696 33.53 -12.31 37.95
C GLU A 696 33.65 -12.20 36.40
N ASP A 697 34.01 -13.31 35.73
CA ASP A 697 33.98 -13.56 34.27
C ASP A 697 33.03 -14.71 33.90
#